data_AF-A0A7W0LZ48-F1
#
_entry.id   AF-A0A7W0LZ48-F1
#
_cell.length_a   1.000
_cell.length_b   1.000
_cell.length_c   1.000
_cell.angle_alpha   90.00
_cell.angle_beta   90.00
_cell.angle_gamma   90.00
#
_symmetry.space_group_name_H-M   'P 1'
#
loop_
_entity.id
_entity.type
_entity.pdbx_description
1 polymer ?
#
loop_
_entity_poly.entity_id
_entity_poly.type
_entity_poly.pdbx_seq_one_letter_code
_entity_poly.pdbx_strand_id
1 'polypeptide(L)'
;MAPRPTRRRATTGSRHRGGRWSAPTGCRSASTLPATTTASRAPPGRTHRSSPASPRSARRAAAPSSCTTTATACGWWLGAPPRRSTGCPTPFVRRSPSSRCWPSPGPRGCREGPLGEERSRNIVPASGAPLPFRGTLRRLTENEPIGVIGVGWVGLCTAACFAELGHQIVARDILPEKVESLSRGEVPMHEPGLAELLERNADRLTFTTSMQEVLERTRLLFCCVDTPPTYSGDADLSRVQSVIDDLGDSSDHAIVMKSTVPVGTGRSIQRRREGLGYVSNPEFLKEGTAVADFMRPDRVVVGAGEGSEAFADRVTALYEPLKAPIVRTDVASAEMIKLASNAFLATKISFINEIANVSEELGADVLEVARGMGLDERIGDKFLRPGIGYGGSCLVGGETVLVRHHGQARLLEFERLWRHLEAESVTLDGGLIEPSRLEVLSWLPGFDEPRFLPVSVVTRREYAGDVVALETKMGRRVTATADHPFIVSDGKGGDPTIKPAAELGPEDWLPLAQGHAEPDDVSCLASLVGAADTAEVSATQVIVRPPAPQLSALLGRSIESRREAFATHPSAAARAGDVKRTGTLRLDELVRAELPIRGSTLGTARNGQFVKSEIDLDASFWRVVGLYLAEGHCSIDESGSGVRYRLAWSFHPSREEHLVDEVASYWLRQGVETRAWRTPTSHQVSLSSRILGAWWVGVLRLGRNAYQQRLPDLIWDRPDDDKWALLSGLWEGDGSWSLVQGGPSAILEYGTVSAELADGVLRLLGDLDIVASQRIGRTARSTKDTHWLRISGADQIERAIRLVPDRDRAGVLATISLQARRIAPTGYRRSDGGPVWTRVKRVDRHRFSGSVYSLEVPGSHTFVTTGGLISHNCFPKDVSALKQLAGNSGYHFQLLTAVIEVNELQKRRTIGKLAKHLGSLVNREIALLGLAFKPDTDDVREATSLVLAARLQGEGANVRVYDPVAAANAAELLGGARVCASVEDALDGADAVVLVTEWPEFADLDWAGEVKSRMATPLVVDGRNFLDRDGLREAGFTYEGIGR
;
A
#
# COMPACT_ATOMS: atom_id res chain seq x y z
N MET A 1 -24.82 13.12 -56.97
CA MET A 1 -25.47 12.19 -57.92
C MET A 1 -25.98 10.98 -57.15
N ALA A 2 -27.24 10.58 -57.36
CA ALA A 2 -27.74 9.23 -57.02
C ALA A 2 -27.43 8.27 -58.22
N PRO A 3 -27.49 6.91 -58.14
CA PRO A 3 -28.68 6.18 -57.66
C PRO A 3 -28.47 4.81 -56.94
N ARG A 4 -29.60 4.29 -56.44
CA ARG A 4 -29.97 2.90 -56.04
C ARG A 4 -30.17 1.99 -57.30
N PRO A 5 -30.72 0.73 -57.24
CA PRO A 5 -30.56 -0.45 -56.36
C PRO A 5 -30.51 -1.81 -57.16
N THR A 6 -31.01 -2.93 -56.59
CA THR A 6 -31.56 -4.21 -57.17
C THR A 6 -30.73 -5.51 -56.95
N ARG A 7 -31.27 -6.76 -56.85
CA ARG A 7 -32.64 -7.36 -56.86
C ARG A 7 -32.65 -8.84 -56.37
N ARG A 8 -33.87 -9.44 -56.26
CA ARG A 8 -34.27 -10.91 -56.17
C ARG A 8 -34.58 -11.45 -54.74
N ARG A 9 -35.61 -12.29 -54.49
CA ARG A 9 -36.80 -12.76 -55.27
C ARG A 9 -37.88 -13.38 -54.33
N ALA A 10 -39.16 -13.32 -54.75
CA ALA A 10 -40.31 -14.25 -54.55
C ALA A 10 -40.40 -15.16 -53.27
N THR A 11 -41.39 -15.04 -52.35
CA THR A 11 -42.85 -15.36 -52.39
C THR A 11 -43.27 -16.84 -52.50
N THR A 12 -43.95 -17.38 -51.47
CA THR A 12 -45.23 -18.14 -51.46
C THR A 12 -45.62 -18.51 -50.01
N GLY A 13 -46.85 -18.99 -49.74
CA GLY A 13 -47.23 -19.43 -48.38
C GLY A 13 -48.55 -20.22 -48.27
N SER A 14 -49.02 -20.35 -47.02
CA SER A 14 -50.36 -20.80 -46.55
C SER A 14 -50.58 -22.28 -46.14
N ARG A 15 -51.32 -22.45 -45.02
CA ARG A 15 -52.28 -23.55 -44.65
C ARG A 15 -51.70 -24.96 -44.33
N HIS A 16 -52.28 -25.81 -43.44
CA HIS A 16 -53.22 -25.68 -42.29
C HIS A 16 -53.39 -27.06 -41.57
N ARG A 17 -53.81 -27.08 -40.28
CA ARG A 17 -54.29 -28.26 -39.45
C ARG A 17 -53.23 -29.33 -39.07
N GLY A 18 -53.31 -30.04 -37.92
CA GLY A 18 -54.13 -29.83 -36.70
C GLY A 18 -54.21 -31.06 -35.75
N GLY A 19 -54.36 -30.82 -34.42
CA GLY A 19 -54.74 -31.79 -33.36
C GLY A 19 -53.60 -32.44 -32.56
N ARG A 20 -53.77 -32.97 -31.33
CA ARG A 20 -54.80 -32.80 -30.25
C ARG A 20 -54.35 -33.57 -28.98
N TRP A 21 -54.63 -33.07 -27.75
CA TRP A 21 -54.69 -33.78 -26.44
C TRP A 21 -53.34 -34.21 -25.80
N SER A 22 -53.15 -34.34 -24.47
CA SER A 22 -53.98 -34.05 -23.25
C SER A 22 -53.11 -33.93 -21.97
N ALA A 23 -53.67 -33.45 -20.86
CA ALA A 23 -53.01 -33.21 -19.55
C ALA A 23 -52.88 -34.48 -18.65
N PRO A 24 -52.23 -34.38 -17.47
CA PRO A 24 -52.97 -34.18 -16.19
C PRO A 24 -52.48 -32.94 -15.39
N THR A 25 -53.35 -32.09 -14.84
CA THR A 25 -53.81 -32.05 -13.41
C THR A 25 -52.70 -32.22 -12.35
N GLY A 26 -52.53 -31.38 -11.32
CA GLY A 26 -53.24 -30.16 -10.91
C GLY A 26 -53.73 -30.22 -9.46
N CYS A 27 -53.34 -29.25 -8.63
CA CYS A 27 -54.13 -28.80 -7.47
C CYS A 27 -53.81 -27.35 -7.13
N ARG A 28 -54.86 -26.55 -6.96
CA ARG A 28 -54.82 -25.17 -6.47
C ARG A 28 -55.23 -25.19 -5.00
N SER A 29 -54.78 -24.21 -4.23
CA SER A 29 -55.74 -23.41 -3.47
C SER A 29 -55.43 -21.93 -3.72
N ALA A 30 -56.47 -21.13 -3.83
CA ALA A 30 -56.39 -19.72 -4.20
C ALA A 30 -57.27 -18.92 -3.26
N SER A 31 -56.89 -17.67 -3.01
CA SER A 31 -57.82 -16.59 -2.74
C SER A 31 -57.28 -15.31 -3.37
N THR A 32 -58.19 -14.41 -3.73
CA THR A 32 -58.01 -13.50 -4.87
C THR A 32 -58.50 -12.09 -4.60
N LEU A 33 -57.69 -11.11 -5.04
CA LEU A 33 -58.13 -9.78 -5.50
C LEU A 33 -58.65 -8.83 -4.39
N PRO A 34 -58.97 -7.55 -4.69
CA PRO A 34 -57.94 -6.49 -4.69
C PRO A 34 -58.41 -5.19 -4.01
N ALA A 35 -57.56 -4.15 -3.95
CA ALA A 35 -57.92 -2.77 -4.35
C ALA A 35 -56.88 -1.71 -3.92
N THR A 36 -56.72 -0.73 -4.80
CA THR A 36 -56.10 0.58 -4.57
C THR A 36 -56.91 1.48 -3.65
N THR A 37 -56.27 2.36 -2.87
CA THR A 37 -56.55 3.81 -2.87
C THR A 37 -55.51 4.60 -2.06
N THR A 38 -55.34 5.87 -2.41
CA THR A 38 -54.45 6.85 -1.77
C THR A 38 -55.23 7.86 -0.92
N ALA A 39 -54.50 8.51 0.00
CA ALA A 39 -54.74 9.84 0.58
C ALA A 39 -55.77 10.05 1.72
N SER A 40 -55.21 10.38 2.90
CA SER A 40 -55.39 11.66 3.62
C SER A 40 -56.04 11.69 5.03
N ARG A 41 -55.41 12.54 5.86
CA ARG A 41 -55.92 13.35 7.01
C ARG A 41 -56.25 12.72 8.38
N ALA A 42 -55.31 13.01 9.29
CA ALA A 42 -55.49 13.81 10.52
C ALA A 42 -55.95 13.15 11.85
N PRO A 43 -55.29 13.53 12.96
CA PRO A 43 -55.85 13.48 14.31
C PRO A 43 -56.12 14.89 14.89
N PRO A 44 -57.14 15.07 15.77
CA PRO A 44 -57.17 16.14 16.76
C PRO A 44 -56.26 15.79 17.96
N GLY A 45 -55.83 16.68 18.86
CA GLY A 45 -56.16 18.09 19.06
C GLY A 45 -56.58 18.37 20.52
N ARG A 46 -55.77 19.19 21.22
CA ARG A 46 -55.99 19.91 22.51
C ARG A 46 -55.47 19.19 23.79
N THR A 47 -54.92 19.87 24.83
CA THR A 47 -54.82 21.32 25.14
C THR A 47 -53.66 21.67 26.11
N HIS A 48 -53.13 22.90 25.98
CA HIS A 48 -52.49 23.84 26.95
C HIS A 48 -52.39 23.49 28.48
N ARG A 49 -51.48 24.06 29.31
CA ARG A 49 -51.06 25.50 29.39
C ARG A 49 -49.83 25.76 30.31
N SER A 50 -49.33 27.02 30.24
CA SER A 50 -48.59 27.84 31.25
C SER A 50 -47.08 27.67 31.52
N SER A 51 -46.38 28.80 31.40
CA SER A 51 -44.97 29.14 31.73
C SER A 51 -44.89 29.85 33.12
N PRO A 52 -43.88 30.69 33.47
CA PRO A 52 -42.41 30.55 33.45
C PRO A 52 -41.74 30.92 34.81
N ALA A 53 -40.43 30.70 34.99
CA ALA A 53 -39.63 31.43 36.00
C ALA A 53 -38.11 31.51 35.68
N SER A 54 -37.55 32.71 35.76
CA SER A 54 -36.12 33.04 35.94
C SER A 54 -35.93 33.48 37.43
N PRO A 55 -34.79 34.03 37.95
CA PRO A 55 -33.54 34.49 37.31
C PRO A 55 -32.24 34.26 38.14
N ARG A 56 -31.18 35.05 37.83
CA ARG A 56 -29.97 35.41 38.63
C ARG A 56 -28.76 34.45 38.63
N SER A 57 -27.52 34.90 38.86
CA SER A 57 -26.76 36.09 38.37
C SER A 57 -25.35 36.09 38.98
N ALA A 58 -24.32 36.20 38.13
CA ALA A 58 -22.99 36.81 38.35
C ALA A 58 -22.31 36.85 39.75
N ARG A 59 -21.02 36.48 39.82
CA ARG A 59 -19.87 37.42 40.01
C ARG A 59 -18.55 36.74 40.44
N ARG A 60 -17.43 37.23 39.84
CA ARG A 60 -16.07 37.47 40.45
C ARG A 60 -15.28 36.25 40.99
N ALA A 61 -13.96 36.31 41.22
CA ALA A 61 -12.82 37.08 40.66
C ALA A 61 -11.50 36.56 41.33
N ALA A 62 -10.33 36.95 40.78
CA ALA A 62 -8.96 36.73 41.31
C ALA A 62 -8.46 35.25 41.26
N ALA A 63 -7.20 34.87 40.91
CA ALA A 63 -5.87 35.52 40.95
C ALA A 63 -5.30 35.73 42.38
N PRO A 64 -3.97 35.82 42.63
CA PRO A 64 -2.79 35.67 41.74
C PRO A 64 -1.64 34.83 42.39
N SER A 65 -0.39 35.17 42.08
CA SER A 65 0.92 34.83 42.70
C SER A 65 1.57 33.48 42.32
N SER A 66 2.82 33.37 41.80
CA SER A 66 4.08 34.17 41.77
C SER A 66 5.12 33.85 42.86
N CYS A 67 6.24 33.22 42.46
CA CYS A 67 7.64 33.34 42.92
C CYS A 67 8.46 32.24 42.20
N THR A 68 9.50 32.54 41.40
CA THR A 68 10.93 32.67 41.81
C THR A 68 11.43 31.48 42.66
N THR A 69 12.59 30.84 42.41
CA THR A 69 13.86 31.42 41.92
C THR A 69 14.85 30.35 41.41
N THR A 70 15.67 30.69 40.41
CA THR A 70 17.07 30.24 40.14
C THR A 70 17.56 28.81 40.42
N ALA A 71 17.89 28.10 39.34
CA ALA A 71 19.24 27.65 38.94
C ALA A 71 20.27 27.13 39.97
N THR A 72 20.83 25.94 39.70
CA THR A 72 22.30 25.76 39.55
C THR A 72 22.64 24.49 38.75
N ALA A 73 23.83 24.46 38.15
CA ALA A 73 24.34 23.37 37.30
C ALA A 73 25.69 22.81 37.82
N CYS A 74 26.29 21.89 37.06
CA CYS A 74 27.56 21.15 37.33
C CYS A 74 27.45 20.02 38.39
N GLY A 75 28.17 18.89 38.29
CA GLY A 75 28.98 18.35 37.19
C GLY A 75 30.21 17.53 37.63
N TRP A 76 30.56 16.51 36.83
CA TRP A 76 31.88 15.82 36.69
C TRP A 76 32.32 14.63 37.60
N TRP A 77 33.25 13.85 37.00
CA TRP A 77 34.27 12.89 37.52
C TRP A 77 33.94 11.40 37.78
N LEU A 78 34.16 10.59 36.72
CA LEU A 78 35.12 9.46 36.60
C LEU A 78 35.23 8.33 37.67
N GLY A 79 35.20 7.06 37.20
CA GLY A 79 35.77 5.91 37.93
C GLY A 79 35.46 4.52 37.35
N ALA A 80 36.50 3.73 37.01
CA ALA A 80 36.47 2.30 36.66
C ALA A 80 37.91 1.70 36.74
N PRO A 81 38.17 0.37 36.72
CA PRO A 81 37.37 -0.82 37.11
C PRO A 81 38.09 -1.65 38.22
N PRO A 82 37.77 -2.95 38.48
CA PRO A 82 38.65 -4.04 38.00
C PRO A 82 37.96 -5.41 37.69
N ARG A 83 38.77 -6.44 37.35
CA ARG A 83 38.39 -7.79 36.84
C ARG A 83 38.62 -8.95 37.85
N ARG A 84 37.87 -10.08 37.76
CA ARG A 84 38.34 -11.49 37.51
C ARG A 84 37.55 -12.68 38.18
N SER A 85 36.94 -13.52 37.32
CA SER A 85 37.07 -15.01 37.17
C SER A 85 36.57 -16.08 38.18
N THR A 86 36.25 -17.25 37.58
CA THR A 86 36.00 -18.65 38.09
C THR A 86 34.55 -19.01 38.47
N GLY A 87 34.02 -20.21 38.16
CA GLY A 87 34.57 -21.40 37.49
C GLY A 87 33.49 -22.41 37.03
N CYS A 88 33.90 -23.57 36.47
CA CYS A 88 33.04 -24.67 35.97
C CYS A 88 33.23 -25.95 36.83
N PRO A 89 32.30 -26.93 36.84
CA PRO A 89 32.58 -28.20 36.12
C PRO A 89 31.36 -28.97 35.55
N THR A 90 31.63 -29.98 34.72
CA THR A 90 30.69 -31.00 34.17
C THR A 90 30.66 -32.29 35.01
N PRO A 91 29.73 -33.24 34.76
CA PRO A 91 30.10 -34.42 33.97
C PRO A 91 28.97 -35.00 33.04
N PHE A 92 29.22 -36.19 32.47
CA PHE A 92 28.62 -36.77 31.24
C PHE A 92 27.92 -38.14 31.51
N VAL A 93 27.15 -38.71 30.55
CA VAL A 93 27.10 -40.15 30.11
C VAL A 93 25.73 -40.62 29.52
N ARG A 94 25.70 -40.79 28.17
CA ARG A 94 25.20 -41.93 27.30
C ARG A 94 23.79 -42.55 27.50
N ARG A 95 23.10 -43.13 26.48
CA ARG A 95 23.56 -43.99 25.35
C ARG A 95 22.53 -44.09 24.18
N SER A 96 22.98 -44.53 22.99
CA SER A 96 22.24 -44.63 21.70
C SER A 96 21.71 -46.05 21.36
N PRO A 97 20.94 -46.25 20.27
CA PRO A 97 21.45 -46.65 18.92
C PRO A 97 20.65 -46.01 17.72
N SER A 98 20.85 -46.25 16.39
CA SER A 98 22.04 -46.58 15.54
C SER A 98 21.76 -46.53 14.01
N SER A 99 22.57 -45.79 13.22
CA SER A 99 23.04 -46.06 11.82
C SER A 99 22.02 -46.22 10.64
N ARG A 100 22.25 -45.79 9.38
CA ARG A 100 23.46 -45.47 8.55
C ARG A 100 23.12 -44.23 7.64
N CYS A 101 23.93 -43.69 6.71
CA CYS A 101 25.24 -44.06 6.13
C CYS A 101 26.11 -42.82 5.77
N TRP A 102 26.84 -42.82 4.64
CA TRP A 102 27.93 -41.89 4.22
C TRP A 102 28.03 -41.80 2.67
N PRO A 103 28.93 -41.00 2.00
CA PRO A 103 29.92 -40.02 2.52
C PRO A 103 30.00 -38.64 1.81
N SER A 104 30.80 -37.72 2.38
CA SER A 104 31.48 -36.61 1.70
C SER A 104 33.00 -36.67 1.94
N PRO A 105 33.88 -36.13 1.06
CA PRO A 105 35.32 -36.03 1.32
C PRO A 105 35.68 -34.76 2.12
N GLY A 106 36.69 -34.85 2.99
CA GLY A 106 37.08 -33.78 3.94
C GLY A 106 38.54 -33.32 3.84
N PRO A 107 38.99 -32.43 4.77
CA PRO A 107 40.29 -31.75 4.69
C PRO A 107 41.42 -32.42 5.50
N ARG A 108 42.67 -32.21 5.05
CA ARG A 108 43.96 -32.34 5.79
C ARG A 108 44.94 -31.36 5.12
N GLY A 109 45.92 -30.73 5.77
CA GLY A 109 46.34 -30.64 7.18
C GLY A 109 47.65 -29.82 7.22
N CYS A 110 47.99 -29.16 8.34
CA CYS A 110 49.19 -28.31 8.43
C CYS A 110 49.91 -28.42 9.79
N ARG A 111 51.23 -28.57 9.73
CA ARG A 111 52.29 -28.57 10.78
C ARG A 111 53.61 -28.87 10.02
N GLU A 112 54.80 -28.31 10.27
CA GLU A 112 55.37 -27.50 11.37
C GLU A 112 56.48 -26.55 10.82
N GLY A 113 57.05 -25.68 11.68
CA GLY A 113 58.45 -25.21 11.52
C GLY A 113 58.68 -23.74 11.08
N PRO A 114 59.49 -22.93 11.79
CA PRO A 114 59.57 -21.49 11.55
C PRO A 114 60.98 -20.91 11.23
N LEU A 115 60.97 -19.63 10.83
CA LEU A 115 62.01 -18.59 10.91
C LEU A 115 63.26 -18.67 10.00
N GLY A 116 63.44 -17.59 9.25
CA GLY A 116 64.65 -17.19 8.55
C GLY A 116 64.45 -15.77 7.99
N GLU A 117 64.99 -14.76 8.67
CA GLU A 117 65.04 -13.39 8.14
C GLU A 117 66.03 -13.30 6.99
N GLU A 118 65.74 -12.50 5.96
CA GLU A 118 66.67 -11.45 5.52
C GLU A 118 66.03 -10.48 4.51
N ARG A 119 66.29 -9.18 4.69
CA ARG A 119 66.09 -8.17 3.64
C ARG A 119 67.41 -8.00 2.89
N SER A 120 67.39 -7.98 1.56
CA SER A 120 67.65 -6.76 0.76
C SER A 120 68.10 -6.99 -0.69
N ARG A 121 67.92 -5.92 -1.50
CA ARG A 121 68.58 -5.59 -2.79
C ARG A 121 68.01 -6.20 -4.08
N ASN A 122 67.26 -5.34 -4.77
CA ASN A 122 67.25 -5.05 -6.21
C ASN A 122 68.23 -5.86 -7.09
N ILE A 123 67.67 -6.58 -8.07
CA ILE A 123 68.30 -6.84 -9.37
C ILE A 123 67.23 -6.63 -10.45
N VAL A 124 67.54 -5.80 -11.46
CA VAL A 124 66.76 -5.69 -12.71
C VAL A 124 67.40 -6.61 -13.74
N PRO A 125 66.64 -7.55 -14.31
CA PRO A 125 66.47 -7.63 -15.77
C PRO A 125 65.06 -8.14 -16.15
N ALA A 126 64.57 -8.08 -17.40
CA ALA A 126 64.93 -7.32 -18.58
C ALA A 126 63.66 -7.26 -19.47
N SER A 127 63.71 -6.49 -20.56
CA SER A 127 62.63 -6.32 -21.53
C SER A 127 62.02 -7.64 -22.05
N GLY A 128 60.75 -7.90 -21.72
CA GLY A 128 59.86 -8.78 -22.46
C GLY A 128 58.79 -7.95 -23.17
N ALA A 129 58.71 -8.03 -24.49
CA ALA A 129 57.75 -7.23 -25.26
C ALA A 129 56.31 -7.73 -25.03
N PRO A 130 55.31 -6.84 -24.91
CA PRO A 130 53.91 -7.25 -24.85
C PRO A 130 53.47 -7.82 -26.20
N LEU A 131 52.73 -8.94 -26.16
CA LEU A 131 52.10 -9.53 -27.35
C LEU A 131 51.03 -8.56 -27.88
N PRO A 132 50.95 -8.30 -29.20
CA PRO A 132 50.02 -7.34 -29.74
C PRO A 132 48.58 -7.89 -29.74
N PHE A 133 47.68 -7.16 -29.09
CA PHE A 133 46.24 -7.40 -29.17
C PHE A 133 45.77 -7.20 -30.62
N ARG A 134 45.46 -8.29 -31.33
CA ARG A 134 45.01 -8.25 -32.74
C ARG A 134 43.50 -7.99 -32.83
N GLY A 135 43.10 -6.77 -32.50
CA GLY A 135 41.84 -6.16 -32.91
C GLY A 135 42.15 -4.84 -33.61
N THR A 136 41.82 -4.71 -34.89
CA THR A 136 42.14 -3.51 -35.67
C THR A 136 41.10 -2.42 -35.41
N LEU A 137 41.18 -1.77 -34.24
CA LEU A 137 40.39 -0.57 -33.95
C LEU A 137 40.58 0.43 -35.12
N ARG A 138 39.50 0.72 -35.85
CA ARG A 138 39.49 1.86 -36.77
C ARG A 138 39.84 3.10 -35.94
N ARG A 139 40.73 3.96 -36.46
CA ARG A 139 41.01 5.24 -35.79
C ARG A 139 39.71 6.01 -35.63
N LEU A 140 39.32 6.26 -34.38
CA LEU A 140 38.24 7.18 -34.05
C LEU A 140 38.60 8.55 -34.65
N THR A 141 37.70 9.13 -35.45
CA THR A 141 37.89 10.44 -36.06
C THR A 141 37.01 11.47 -35.35
N GLU A 142 37.52 12.70 -35.20
CA GLU A 142 36.81 13.79 -34.50
C GLU A 142 35.46 14.14 -35.15
N ASN A 143 35.33 13.90 -36.46
CA ASN A 143 34.13 14.19 -37.26
C ASN A 143 33.14 13.02 -37.37
N GLU A 144 33.34 11.91 -36.64
CA GLU A 144 32.41 10.77 -36.70
C GLU A 144 31.10 11.07 -35.93
N PRO A 145 29.91 10.74 -36.50
CA PRO A 145 28.62 10.96 -35.86
C PRO A 145 28.46 10.35 -34.46
N ILE A 146 27.61 10.98 -33.66
CA ILE A 146 27.25 10.59 -32.30
C ILE A 146 25.90 9.88 -32.31
N GLY A 147 25.80 8.73 -31.65
CA GLY A 147 24.52 8.07 -31.41
C GLY A 147 23.87 8.57 -30.13
N VAL A 148 22.56 8.78 -30.14
CA VAL A 148 21.76 9.10 -28.94
C VAL A 148 20.60 8.11 -28.87
N ILE A 149 20.49 7.37 -27.77
CA ILE A 149 19.50 6.30 -27.61
C ILE A 149 18.47 6.69 -26.53
N GLY A 150 17.21 6.78 -26.94
CA GLY A 150 16.10 7.37 -26.19
C GLY A 150 16.01 8.88 -26.46
N VAL A 151 14.89 9.35 -27.02
CA VAL A 151 14.64 10.78 -27.30
C VAL A 151 13.52 11.35 -26.41
N GLY A 152 13.51 10.91 -25.14
CA GLY A 152 12.91 11.69 -24.06
C GLY A 152 13.73 12.96 -23.76
N TRP A 153 13.33 13.71 -22.74
CA TRP A 153 13.86 15.05 -22.42
C TRP A 153 15.38 15.16 -22.49
N VAL A 154 16.08 14.33 -21.71
CA VAL A 154 17.55 14.31 -21.62
C VAL A 154 18.17 14.03 -22.99
N GLY A 155 17.66 13.02 -23.70
CA GLY A 155 18.20 12.58 -24.98
C GLY A 155 17.99 13.61 -26.09
N LEU A 156 16.78 14.15 -26.21
CA LEU A 156 16.47 15.14 -27.25
C LEU A 156 17.23 16.46 -27.04
N CYS A 157 17.33 16.95 -25.80
CA CYS A 157 18.15 18.11 -25.47
C CYS A 157 19.64 17.86 -25.77
N THR A 158 20.16 16.68 -25.40
CA THR A 158 21.54 16.28 -25.66
C THR A 158 21.84 16.21 -27.17
N ALA A 159 20.92 15.62 -27.95
CA ALA A 159 21.02 15.55 -29.41
C ALA A 159 21.03 16.96 -30.04
N ALA A 160 20.06 17.81 -29.70
CA ALA A 160 19.94 19.16 -30.23
C ALA A 160 21.16 20.03 -29.90
N CYS A 161 21.67 19.96 -28.67
CA CYS A 161 22.81 20.78 -28.25
C CYS A 161 24.14 20.27 -28.84
N PHE A 162 24.37 18.95 -28.98
CA PHE A 162 25.54 18.47 -29.71
C PHE A 162 25.47 18.78 -31.21
N ALA A 163 24.28 18.81 -31.81
CA ALA A 163 24.10 19.23 -33.19
C ALA A 163 24.47 20.72 -33.39
N GLU A 164 24.05 21.59 -32.46
CA GLU A 164 24.41 23.02 -32.41
C GLU A 164 25.92 23.25 -32.21
N LEU A 165 26.60 22.38 -31.45
CA LEU A 165 28.07 22.36 -31.34
C LEU A 165 28.77 21.86 -32.63
N GLY A 166 27.99 21.51 -33.67
CA GLY A 166 28.47 21.17 -34.99
C GLY A 166 28.57 19.67 -35.27
N HIS A 167 28.22 18.79 -34.32
CA HIS A 167 28.29 17.35 -34.52
C HIS A 167 27.14 16.80 -35.37
N GLN A 168 27.38 15.68 -36.04
CA GLN A 168 26.35 14.90 -36.73
C GLN A 168 25.75 13.89 -35.75
N ILE A 169 24.42 13.79 -35.70
CA ILE A 169 23.69 13.01 -34.68
C ILE A 169 22.77 11.98 -35.35
N VAL A 170 22.80 10.75 -34.84
CA VAL A 170 21.81 9.70 -35.16
C VAL A 170 21.08 9.35 -33.87
N ALA A 171 19.85 9.83 -33.74
CA ALA A 171 19.02 9.69 -32.56
C ALA A 171 17.99 8.55 -32.75
N ARG A 172 17.97 7.59 -31.84
CA ARG A 172 17.05 6.44 -31.86
C ARG A 172 16.03 6.53 -30.74
N ASP A 173 14.78 6.20 -31.05
CA ASP A 173 13.77 5.82 -30.05
C ASP A 173 13.04 4.56 -30.51
N ILE A 174 12.37 3.86 -29.59
CA ILE A 174 11.60 2.65 -29.92
C ILE A 174 10.17 2.96 -30.39
N LEU A 175 9.68 4.18 -30.10
CA LEU A 175 8.33 4.64 -30.43
C LEU A 175 8.27 5.25 -31.84
N PRO A 176 7.65 4.57 -32.84
CA PRO A 176 7.61 5.07 -34.21
C PRO A 176 6.94 6.43 -34.33
N GLU A 177 5.83 6.65 -33.63
CA GLU A 177 5.08 7.91 -33.64
C GLU A 177 5.91 9.10 -33.15
N LYS A 178 6.81 8.89 -32.17
CA LYS A 178 7.73 9.92 -31.67
C LYS A 178 8.83 10.23 -32.70
N VAL A 179 9.40 9.19 -33.31
CA VAL A 179 10.39 9.33 -34.39
C VAL A 179 9.80 10.03 -35.61
N GLU A 180 8.56 9.70 -35.99
CA GLU A 180 7.84 10.34 -37.09
C GLU A 180 7.52 11.81 -36.80
N SER A 181 7.09 12.15 -35.58
CA SER A 181 6.88 13.53 -35.11
C SER A 181 8.16 14.35 -35.24
N LEU A 182 9.25 13.89 -34.63
CA LEU A 182 10.53 14.59 -34.63
C LEU A 182 11.13 14.71 -36.05
N SER A 183 10.91 13.71 -36.91
CA SER A 183 11.32 13.76 -38.32
C SER A 183 10.56 14.81 -39.15
N ARG A 184 9.41 15.30 -38.66
CA ARG A 184 8.67 16.44 -39.23
C ARG A 184 9.01 17.79 -38.56
N GLY A 185 9.89 17.80 -37.55
CA GLY A 185 10.18 18.96 -36.71
C GLY A 185 9.15 19.21 -35.60
N GLU A 186 8.19 18.30 -35.39
CA GLU A 186 7.16 18.42 -34.36
C GLU A 186 7.73 17.94 -33.01
N VAL A 187 7.99 18.87 -32.08
CA VAL A 187 8.56 18.61 -30.76
C VAL A 187 7.45 18.18 -29.76
N PRO A 188 7.52 16.98 -29.15
CA PRO A 188 6.45 16.44 -28.32
C PRO A 188 6.59 16.77 -26.82
N MET A 189 7.25 17.90 -26.47
CA MET A 189 7.54 18.34 -25.09
C MET A 189 7.85 19.84 -25.07
N HIS A 190 7.66 20.52 -23.93
CA HIS A 190 7.94 21.96 -23.80
C HIS A 190 9.28 22.25 -23.10
N GLU A 191 10.34 22.53 -23.86
CA GLU A 191 11.64 23.01 -23.32
C GLU A 191 12.08 24.28 -24.08
N PRO A 192 12.32 25.41 -23.40
CA PRO A 192 12.69 26.67 -24.04
C PRO A 192 13.96 26.58 -24.92
N GLY A 193 13.83 27.03 -26.16
CA GLY A 193 14.91 27.02 -27.15
C GLY A 193 15.15 25.66 -27.84
N LEU A 194 14.46 24.58 -27.45
CA LEU A 194 14.68 23.26 -28.03
C LEU A 194 14.14 23.16 -29.46
N ALA A 195 12.97 23.73 -29.74
CA ALA A 195 12.37 23.69 -31.08
C ALA A 195 13.24 24.44 -32.11
N GLU A 196 13.73 25.62 -31.74
CA GLU A 196 14.59 26.47 -32.57
C GLU A 196 15.97 25.85 -32.80
N LEU A 197 16.47 25.04 -31.86
CA LEU A 197 17.69 24.25 -32.05
C LEU A 197 17.46 23.07 -33.00
N LEU A 198 16.35 22.37 -32.87
CA LEU A 198 15.99 21.24 -33.74
C LEU A 198 15.75 21.69 -35.19
N GLU A 199 15.03 22.81 -35.40
CA GLU A 199 14.84 23.41 -36.72
C GLU A 199 16.17 23.86 -37.35
N ARG A 200 16.99 24.61 -36.59
CA ARG A 200 18.28 25.12 -37.08
C ARG A 200 19.28 24.03 -37.45
N ASN A 201 19.23 22.88 -36.78
CA ASN A 201 20.18 21.78 -36.95
C ASN A 201 19.55 20.54 -37.62
N ALA A 202 18.43 20.70 -38.33
CA ALA A 202 17.73 19.60 -39.00
C ALA A 202 18.61 18.85 -40.03
N ASP A 203 19.63 19.50 -40.60
CA ASP A 203 20.64 18.89 -41.50
C ASP A 203 21.67 18.00 -40.77
N ARG A 204 21.72 18.08 -39.44
CA ARG A 204 22.65 17.34 -38.56
C ARG A 204 21.96 16.27 -37.73
N LEU A 205 20.63 16.24 -37.71
CA LEU A 205 19.82 15.36 -36.89
C LEU A 205 19.12 14.30 -37.76
N THR A 206 19.52 13.03 -37.64
CA THR A 206 18.71 11.90 -38.14
C THR A 206 17.96 11.25 -37.00
N PHE A 207 16.64 11.09 -37.12
CA PHE A 207 15.82 10.28 -36.21
C PHE A 207 15.52 8.91 -36.85
N THR A 208 15.62 7.84 -36.08
CA THR A 208 15.39 6.46 -36.55
C THR A 208 14.82 5.56 -35.44
N THR A 209 14.23 4.43 -35.81
CA THR A 209 13.90 3.34 -34.86
C THR A 209 14.94 2.21 -34.86
N SER A 210 15.81 2.19 -35.89
CA SER A 210 16.77 1.11 -36.15
C SER A 210 18.04 1.24 -35.33
N MET A 211 18.37 0.24 -34.50
CA MET A 211 19.69 0.20 -33.85
C MET A 211 20.80 -0.05 -34.87
N GLN A 212 20.55 -0.88 -35.89
CA GLN A 212 21.54 -1.20 -36.91
C GLN A 212 22.04 0.06 -37.62
N GLU A 213 21.14 0.98 -37.96
CA GLU A 213 21.51 2.25 -38.60
C GLU A 213 22.43 3.11 -37.70
N VAL A 214 22.19 3.11 -36.38
CA VAL A 214 23.04 3.82 -35.42
C VAL A 214 24.43 3.18 -35.35
N LEU A 215 24.53 1.85 -35.25
CA LEU A 215 25.80 1.11 -35.14
C LEU A 215 26.64 1.17 -36.43
N GLU A 216 26.01 1.30 -37.59
CA GLU A 216 26.70 1.49 -38.88
C GLU A 216 27.31 2.90 -39.00
N ARG A 217 26.72 3.92 -38.36
CA ARG A 217 27.05 5.34 -38.53
C ARG A 217 27.83 5.98 -37.38
N THR A 218 27.86 5.38 -36.20
CA THR A 218 28.38 5.97 -34.95
C THR A 218 29.28 4.98 -34.20
N ARG A 219 30.09 5.46 -33.24
CA ARG A 219 30.82 4.61 -32.28
C ARG A 219 30.60 5.01 -30.82
N LEU A 220 30.22 6.26 -30.59
CA LEU A 220 29.94 6.81 -29.28
C LEU A 220 28.42 6.92 -29.10
N LEU A 221 27.86 6.18 -28.15
CA LEU A 221 26.42 5.99 -27.99
C LEU A 221 25.95 6.52 -26.63
N PHE A 222 25.33 7.70 -26.61
CA PHE A 222 24.72 8.26 -25.40
C PHE A 222 23.43 7.51 -25.06
N CYS A 223 23.46 6.72 -23.98
CA CYS A 223 22.27 6.08 -23.44
C CYS A 223 21.52 7.08 -22.56
N CYS A 224 20.34 7.50 -23.04
CA CYS A 224 19.49 8.53 -22.46
C CYS A 224 18.06 8.02 -22.17
N VAL A 225 17.88 6.70 -22.09
CA VAL A 225 16.60 6.06 -21.73
C VAL A 225 16.24 6.33 -20.27
N ASP A 226 14.95 6.30 -19.95
CA ASP A 226 14.49 6.54 -18.59
C ASP A 226 14.66 5.30 -17.69
N THR A 227 15.13 5.57 -16.48
CA THR A 227 15.35 4.62 -15.39
C THR A 227 14.35 4.91 -14.26
N PRO A 228 13.06 4.52 -14.41
CA PRO A 228 12.05 4.65 -13.37
C PRO A 228 12.42 3.75 -12.18
N PRO A 229 11.79 3.88 -11.01
CA PRO A 229 12.00 2.92 -9.94
C PRO A 229 11.55 1.50 -10.34
N THR A 230 12.25 0.47 -9.85
CA THR A 230 11.78 -0.93 -9.79
C THR A 230 10.80 -1.11 -8.64
N TYR A 231 10.21 -2.30 -8.53
CA TYR A 231 9.37 -2.68 -7.40
C TYR A 231 10.04 -2.55 -6.00
N SER A 232 11.35 -2.73 -5.88
CA SER A 232 12.02 -2.38 -4.62
C SER A 232 12.03 -0.87 -4.44
N GLY A 233 12.22 -0.11 -5.51
CA GLY A 233 12.51 1.32 -5.52
C GLY A 233 14.00 1.62 -5.75
N ASP A 234 14.78 0.60 -6.08
CA ASP A 234 16.01 0.71 -6.86
C ASP A 234 15.68 1.30 -8.25
N ALA A 235 16.67 1.66 -9.07
CA ALA A 235 16.40 2.10 -10.44
C ALA A 235 16.20 0.90 -11.38
N ASP A 236 15.16 0.92 -12.21
CA ASP A 236 14.93 -0.07 -13.26
C ASP A 236 15.92 0.14 -14.40
N LEU A 237 16.75 -0.90 -14.59
CA LEU A 237 17.76 -0.96 -15.63
C LEU A 237 17.29 -1.78 -16.84
N SER A 238 16.03 -2.22 -16.90
CA SER A 238 15.47 -3.01 -18.01
C SER A 238 15.70 -2.35 -19.38
N ARG A 239 15.40 -1.05 -19.49
CA ARG A 239 15.61 -0.26 -20.72
C ARG A 239 17.08 -0.09 -21.05
N VAL A 240 17.92 0.15 -20.03
CA VAL A 240 19.38 0.21 -20.19
C VAL A 240 19.92 -1.13 -20.70
N GLN A 241 19.50 -2.24 -20.11
CA GLN A 241 19.90 -3.59 -20.51
C GLN A 241 19.42 -3.92 -21.94
N SER A 242 18.20 -3.56 -22.31
CA SER A 242 17.70 -3.69 -23.70
C SER A 242 18.57 -2.91 -24.69
N VAL A 243 19.03 -1.70 -24.34
CA VAL A 243 19.98 -0.94 -25.16
C VAL A 243 21.32 -1.68 -25.27
N ILE A 244 21.84 -2.23 -24.17
CA ILE A 244 23.08 -3.03 -24.15
C ILE A 244 22.95 -4.30 -25.00
N ASP A 245 21.81 -4.99 -24.96
CA ASP A 245 21.58 -6.22 -25.71
C ASP A 245 21.46 -5.94 -27.22
N ASP A 246 20.80 -4.85 -27.60
CA ASP A 246 20.68 -4.37 -28.98
C ASP A 246 22.04 -4.05 -29.66
N LEU A 247 23.15 -3.86 -28.93
CA LEU A 247 24.49 -3.70 -29.54
C LEU A 247 25.08 -5.00 -30.14
N GLY A 248 24.64 -6.17 -29.67
CA GLY A 248 25.31 -7.45 -29.97
C GLY A 248 26.80 -7.48 -29.54
N ASP A 249 27.59 -8.39 -30.09
CA ASP A 249 29.00 -8.62 -29.67
C ASP A 249 30.00 -7.53 -30.13
N SER A 250 29.56 -6.27 -30.27
CA SER A 250 30.42 -5.19 -30.75
C SER A 250 31.34 -4.62 -29.67
N SER A 251 32.65 -4.80 -29.85
CA SER A 251 33.72 -4.21 -29.03
C SER A 251 34.28 -2.90 -29.59
N ASP A 252 33.85 -2.47 -30.77
CA ASP A 252 34.30 -1.20 -31.40
C ASP A 252 33.53 0.04 -30.90
N HIS A 253 32.50 -0.15 -30.07
CA HIS A 253 31.61 0.93 -29.61
C HIS A 253 31.83 1.25 -28.12
N ALA A 254 31.40 2.43 -27.72
CA ALA A 254 31.29 2.79 -26.31
C ALA A 254 29.91 3.33 -25.96
N ILE A 255 29.37 2.83 -24.85
CA ILE A 255 28.16 3.35 -24.23
C ILE A 255 28.55 4.47 -23.27
N VAL A 256 28.02 5.66 -23.55
CA VAL A 256 28.11 6.82 -22.68
C VAL A 256 26.81 6.87 -21.86
N MET A 257 26.87 6.38 -20.63
CA MET A 257 25.71 6.32 -19.74
C MET A 257 25.35 7.74 -19.26
N LYS A 258 24.26 8.29 -19.79
CA LYS A 258 23.71 9.59 -19.38
C LYS A 258 22.46 9.46 -18.51
N SER A 259 21.71 8.37 -18.70
CA SER A 259 20.66 7.91 -17.78
C SER A 259 21.18 7.85 -16.33
N THR A 260 20.35 8.24 -15.37
CA THR A 260 20.71 8.15 -13.95
C THR A 260 20.63 6.69 -13.51
N VAL A 261 21.78 6.09 -13.18
CA VAL A 261 21.89 4.67 -12.81
C VAL A 261 22.49 4.49 -11.40
N PRO A 262 22.19 3.39 -10.70
CA PRO A 262 22.79 3.07 -9.41
C PRO A 262 24.29 2.80 -9.53
N VAL A 263 25.04 3.07 -8.46
CA VAL A 263 26.49 2.87 -8.42
C VAL A 263 26.84 1.39 -8.60
N GLY A 264 27.74 1.11 -9.53
CA GLY A 264 28.14 -0.23 -9.94
C GLY A 264 27.49 -0.74 -11.23
N THR A 265 26.59 0.03 -11.84
CA THR A 265 25.92 -0.34 -13.10
C THR A 265 26.93 -0.52 -14.23
N GLY A 266 27.82 0.45 -14.46
CA GLY A 266 28.87 0.32 -15.47
C GLY A 266 29.80 -0.86 -15.24
N ARG A 267 30.19 -1.10 -13.98
CA ARG A 267 30.98 -2.28 -13.60
C ARG A 267 30.26 -3.60 -13.91
N SER A 268 28.94 -3.65 -13.74
CA SER A 268 28.12 -4.82 -14.09
C SER A 268 28.10 -5.04 -15.61
N ILE A 269 27.88 -3.98 -16.39
CA ILE A 269 27.86 -4.03 -17.86
C ILE A 269 29.22 -4.48 -18.42
N GLN A 270 30.32 -3.83 -18.01
CA GLN A 270 31.68 -4.17 -18.49
C GLN A 270 32.10 -5.61 -18.14
N ARG A 271 31.62 -6.16 -17.02
CA ARG A 271 31.85 -7.59 -16.65
C ARG A 271 31.07 -8.58 -17.52
N ARG A 272 29.91 -8.18 -18.05
CA ARG A 272 29.08 -9.03 -18.93
C ARG A 272 29.48 -8.91 -20.39
N ARG A 273 30.09 -7.79 -20.79
CA ARG A 273 30.47 -7.45 -22.17
C ARG A 273 31.92 -6.98 -22.20
N GLU A 274 32.82 -7.95 -22.05
CA GLU A 274 34.27 -7.72 -22.08
C GLU A 274 34.69 -7.09 -23.42
N GLY A 275 35.40 -5.96 -23.35
CA GLY A 275 35.79 -5.18 -24.54
C GLY A 275 34.78 -4.13 -25.02
N LEU A 276 33.58 -4.03 -24.44
CA LEU A 276 32.69 -2.89 -24.68
C LEU A 276 33.18 -1.65 -23.91
N GLY A 277 33.35 -0.52 -24.61
CA GLY A 277 33.69 0.75 -23.97
C GLY A 277 32.54 1.26 -23.08
N TYR A 278 32.85 1.77 -21.90
CA TYR A 278 31.86 2.36 -21.01
C TYR A 278 32.37 3.67 -20.38
N VAL A 279 31.56 4.72 -20.50
CA VAL A 279 31.80 6.02 -19.89
C VAL A 279 30.54 6.45 -19.14
N SER A 280 30.66 6.78 -17.86
CA SER A 280 29.59 7.41 -17.08
C SER A 280 29.64 8.93 -17.30
N ASN A 281 28.60 9.51 -17.90
CA ASN A 281 28.47 10.95 -18.13
C ASN A 281 27.10 11.43 -17.67
N PRO A 282 26.84 11.43 -16.34
CA PRO A 282 25.53 11.79 -15.81
C PRO A 282 25.13 13.21 -16.22
N GLU A 283 23.83 13.40 -16.44
CA GLU A 283 23.25 14.70 -16.69
C GLU A 283 23.00 15.48 -15.38
N PHE A 284 22.97 16.81 -15.45
CA PHE A 284 22.57 17.70 -14.35
C PHE A 284 21.63 18.81 -14.85
N LEU A 285 20.84 18.49 -15.87
CA LEU A 285 19.94 19.40 -16.54
C LEU A 285 18.69 19.58 -15.68
N LYS A 286 18.13 20.80 -15.66
CA LYS A 286 16.81 21.06 -15.10
C LYS A 286 15.87 21.28 -16.28
N GLU A 287 14.78 20.53 -16.38
CA GLU A 287 13.69 20.82 -17.34
C GLU A 287 13.30 22.31 -17.31
N GLY A 288 12.94 22.90 -18.45
CA GLY A 288 12.68 24.34 -18.59
C GLY A 288 13.93 25.21 -18.69
N THR A 289 15.09 24.66 -18.35
CA THR A 289 16.40 25.27 -18.63
C THR A 289 17.42 24.27 -19.16
N ALA A 290 17.02 23.09 -19.63
CA ALA A 290 17.92 21.99 -19.97
C ALA A 290 18.84 22.36 -21.14
N VAL A 291 18.35 23.12 -22.12
CA VAL A 291 19.18 23.67 -23.20
C VAL A 291 20.23 24.64 -22.64
N ALA A 292 19.82 25.56 -21.76
CA ALA A 292 20.72 26.54 -21.16
C ALA A 292 21.76 25.90 -20.23
N ASP A 293 21.34 24.92 -19.42
CA ASP A 293 22.19 24.14 -18.51
C ASP A 293 23.18 23.26 -19.29
N PHE A 294 22.79 22.70 -20.44
CA PHE A 294 23.70 21.95 -21.30
C PHE A 294 24.74 22.88 -21.92
N MET A 295 24.34 24.03 -22.46
CA MET A 295 25.24 24.96 -23.15
C MET A 295 26.09 25.80 -22.19
N ARG A 296 25.73 25.90 -20.91
CA ARG A 296 26.49 26.58 -19.85
C ARG A 296 26.50 25.77 -18.54
N PRO A 297 27.12 24.56 -18.53
CA PRO A 297 27.05 23.68 -17.37
C PRO A 297 28.01 24.16 -16.27
N ASP A 298 27.58 24.12 -15.00
CA ASP A 298 28.46 24.41 -13.84
C ASP A 298 29.70 23.48 -13.83
N ARG A 299 29.53 22.24 -14.34
CA ARG A 299 30.55 21.21 -14.51
C ARG A 299 30.04 20.10 -15.44
N VAL A 300 30.96 19.37 -16.07
CA VAL A 300 30.69 18.09 -16.75
C VAL A 300 31.42 16.98 -16.01
N VAL A 301 30.75 15.87 -15.72
CA VAL A 301 31.37 14.70 -15.05
C VAL A 301 31.62 13.60 -16.08
N VAL A 302 32.83 13.06 -16.12
CA VAL A 302 33.25 11.98 -17.03
C VAL A 302 33.95 10.89 -16.23
N GLY A 303 33.22 9.81 -15.93
CA GLY A 303 33.72 8.63 -15.24
C GLY A 303 34.12 7.53 -16.21
N ALA A 304 35.33 6.98 -16.10
CA ALA A 304 35.77 5.85 -16.92
C ALA A 304 36.63 4.86 -16.14
N GLY A 305 36.66 3.62 -16.62
CA GLY A 305 37.52 2.55 -16.12
C GLY A 305 38.58 2.15 -17.15
N GLU A 306 39.44 1.21 -16.74
CA GLU A 306 40.51 0.65 -17.58
C GLU A 306 39.96 0.15 -18.93
N GLY A 307 40.60 0.56 -20.02
CA GLY A 307 40.21 0.21 -21.39
C GLY A 307 39.12 1.10 -22.01
N SER A 308 38.65 2.13 -21.31
CA SER A 308 37.65 3.10 -21.82
C SER A 308 38.17 4.55 -21.88
N GLU A 309 39.46 4.78 -21.60
CA GLU A 309 40.07 6.10 -21.49
C GLU A 309 39.96 6.91 -22.79
N ALA A 310 40.25 6.31 -23.94
CA ALA A 310 40.16 6.99 -25.24
C ALA A 310 38.73 7.43 -25.60
N PHE A 311 37.71 6.69 -25.14
CA PHE A 311 36.32 7.10 -25.28
C PHE A 311 35.97 8.24 -24.31
N ALA A 312 36.51 8.23 -23.09
CA ALA A 312 36.36 9.32 -22.14
C ALA A 312 37.09 10.60 -22.58
N ASP A 313 38.24 10.48 -23.26
CA ASP A 313 38.93 11.58 -23.94
C ASP A 313 38.03 12.19 -25.02
N ARG A 314 37.42 11.34 -25.88
CA ARG A 314 36.46 11.80 -26.89
C ARG A 314 35.23 12.48 -26.27
N VAL A 315 34.64 11.92 -25.20
CA VAL A 315 33.52 12.56 -24.47
C VAL A 315 33.96 13.90 -23.89
N THR A 316 35.17 13.99 -23.34
CA THR A 316 35.75 15.24 -22.83
C THR A 316 35.81 16.29 -23.95
N ALA A 317 36.37 15.94 -25.12
CA ALA A 317 36.50 16.83 -26.27
C ALA A 317 35.16 17.35 -26.81
N LEU A 318 34.08 16.56 -26.74
CA LEU A 318 32.73 17.04 -27.13
C LEU A 318 32.22 18.22 -26.27
N TYR A 319 32.68 18.31 -25.01
CA TYR A 319 32.26 19.37 -24.08
C TYR A 319 33.31 20.50 -23.94
N GLU A 320 34.53 20.35 -24.47
CA GLU A 320 35.58 21.39 -24.45
C GLU A 320 35.13 22.77 -25.00
N PRO A 321 34.35 22.86 -26.10
CA PRO A 321 33.88 24.16 -26.63
C PRO A 321 33.07 24.98 -25.62
N LEU A 322 32.42 24.34 -24.63
CA LEU A 322 31.63 24.99 -23.59
C LEU A 322 32.49 25.64 -22.50
N LYS A 323 33.78 25.29 -22.41
CA LYS A 323 34.76 25.82 -21.43
C LYS A 323 34.37 25.63 -19.95
N ALA A 324 33.46 24.70 -19.68
CA ALA A 324 33.07 24.33 -18.32
C ALA A 324 34.14 23.44 -17.64
N PRO A 325 34.21 23.43 -16.29
CA PRO A 325 35.05 22.48 -15.56
C PRO A 325 34.68 21.03 -15.88
N ILE A 326 35.65 20.22 -16.30
CA ILE A 326 35.44 18.79 -16.56
C ILE A 326 36.04 17.96 -15.40
N VAL A 327 35.19 17.27 -14.67
CA VAL A 327 35.55 16.37 -13.56
C VAL A 327 35.76 14.97 -14.12
N ARG A 328 37.03 14.60 -14.31
CA ARG A 328 37.42 13.23 -14.71
C ARG A 328 37.63 12.36 -13.48
N THR A 329 37.02 11.19 -13.46
CA THR A 329 36.99 10.29 -12.29
C THR A 329 36.76 8.84 -12.72
N ASP A 330 36.62 7.91 -11.77
CA ASP A 330 36.19 6.54 -12.05
C ASP A 330 34.67 6.43 -12.25
N VAL A 331 34.21 5.33 -12.84
CA VAL A 331 32.79 5.09 -13.13
C VAL A 331 31.90 5.18 -11.88
N ALA A 332 32.30 4.56 -10.77
CA ALA A 332 31.45 4.47 -9.58
C ALA A 332 31.34 5.83 -8.87
N SER A 333 32.42 6.61 -8.85
CA SER A 333 32.39 7.99 -8.37
C SER A 333 31.49 8.86 -9.25
N ALA A 334 31.55 8.75 -10.58
CA ALA A 334 30.66 9.50 -11.48
C ALA A 334 29.17 9.16 -11.27
N GLU A 335 28.84 7.88 -11.17
CA GLU A 335 27.47 7.42 -10.84
C GLU A 335 27.01 7.99 -9.48
N MET A 336 27.88 7.97 -8.45
CA MET A 336 27.56 8.49 -7.12
C MET A 336 27.36 10.01 -7.10
N ILE A 337 28.15 10.78 -7.85
CA ILE A 337 28.05 12.26 -7.88
C ILE A 337 26.64 12.71 -8.29
N LYS A 338 25.95 11.99 -9.20
CA LYS A 338 24.56 12.29 -9.58
C LYS A 338 23.59 12.11 -8.41
N LEU A 339 23.59 10.92 -7.79
CA LEU A 339 22.70 10.59 -6.69
C LEU A 339 22.93 11.51 -5.49
N ALA A 340 24.20 11.72 -5.12
CA ALA A 340 24.57 12.61 -4.02
C ALA A 340 24.20 14.08 -4.28
N SER A 341 24.34 14.56 -5.53
CA SER A 341 23.89 15.92 -5.90
C SER A 341 22.39 16.07 -5.68
N ASN A 342 21.57 15.18 -6.27
CA ASN A 342 20.11 15.28 -6.18
C ASN A 342 19.61 15.16 -4.73
N ALA A 343 20.18 14.24 -3.94
CA ALA A 343 19.85 14.08 -2.53
C ALA A 343 20.23 15.31 -1.67
N PHE A 344 21.38 15.94 -1.92
CA PHE A 344 21.77 17.15 -1.22
C PHE A 344 20.90 18.36 -1.58
N LEU A 345 20.47 18.49 -2.85
CA LEU A 345 19.54 19.54 -3.27
C LEU A 345 18.16 19.38 -2.58
N ALA A 346 17.63 18.16 -2.52
CA ALA A 346 16.42 17.85 -1.74
C ALA A 346 16.62 18.20 -0.25
N THR A 347 17.81 17.91 0.29
CA THR A 347 18.16 18.25 1.69
C THR A 347 18.16 19.75 1.94
N LYS A 348 18.72 20.58 1.05
CA LYS A 348 18.68 22.06 1.17
C LYS A 348 17.24 22.58 1.16
N ILE A 349 16.38 22.05 0.28
CA ILE A 349 14.96 22.45 0.19
C ILE A 349 14.20 22.07 1.47
N SER A 350 14.27 20.81 1.92
CA SER A 350 13.55 20.40 3.15
C SER A 350 14.08 21.13 4.38
N PHE A 351 15.40 21.33 4.50
CA PHE A 351 15.98 22.12 5.58
C PHE A 351 15.45 23.56 5.60
N ILE A 352 15.44 24.28 4.46
CA ILE A 352 14.94 25.66 4.46
C ILE A 352 13.43 25.75 4.66
N ASN A 353 12.66 24.73 4.26
CA ASN A 353 11.23 24.62 4.60
C ASN A 353 11.00 24.48 6.11
N GLU A 354 11.83 23.67 6.79
CA GLU A 354 11.77 23.54 8.26
C GLU A 354 12.16 24.84 8.96
N ILE A 355 13.21 25.52 8.50
CA ILE A 355 13.58 26.86 8.99
C ILE A 355 12.48 27.90 8.69
N ALA A 356 11.77 27.81 7.56
CA ALA A 356 10.61 28.65 7.28
C ALA A 356 9.52 28.46 8.32
N ASN A 357 9.17 27.20 8.62
CA ASN A 357 8.18 26.85 9.62
C ASN A 357 8.54 27.39 11.02
N VAL A 358 9.81 27.29 11.42
CA VAL A 358 10.32 27.89 12.67
C VAL A 358 10.27 29.42 12.62
N SER A 359 10.53 30.02 11.45
CA SER A 359 10.50 31.47 11.26
C SER A 359 9.08 32.04 11.44
N GLU A 360 8.03 31.34 11.00
CA GLU A 360 6.63 31.77 11.22
C GLU A 360 6.29 31.88 12.72
N GLU A 361 6.62 30.84 13.50
CA GLU A 361 6.32 30.77 14.94
C GLU A 361 7.11 31.82 15.76
N LEU A 362 8.29 32.21 15.28
CA LEU A 362 9.15 33.19 15.94
C LEU A 362 9.04 34.62 15.39
N GLY A 363 8.28 34.83 14.30
CA GLY A 363 8.16 36.12 13.63
C GLY A 363 9.41 36.57 12.87
N ALA A 364 10.27 35.64 12.46
CA ALA A 364 11.41 35.92 11.59
C ALA A 364 11.00 35.85 10.11
N ASP A 365 11.75 36.54 9.23
CA ASP A 365 11.55 36.46 7.79
C ASP A 365 12.52 35.46 7.17
N VAL A 366 12.00 34.32 6.69
CA VAL A 366 12.87 33.24 6.18
C VAL A 366 13.71 33.65 4.97
N LEU A 367 13.29 34.62 4.15
CA LEU A 367 14.10 35.03 3.00
C LEU A 367 15.33 35.82 3.44
N GLU A 368 15.23 36.63 4.49
CA GLU A 368 16.40 37.28 5.09
C GLU A 368 17.30 36.28 5.84
N VAL A 369 16.73 35.25 6.46
CA VAL A 369 17.52 34.13 7.02
C VAL A 369 18.25 33.36 5.90
N ALA A 370 17.55 32.97 4.83
CA ALA A 370 18.10 32.27 3.68
C ALA A 370 19.21 33.08 2.99
N ARG A 371 18.99 34.40 2.84
CA ARG A 371 19.98 35.34 2.32
C ARG A 371 21.20 35.45 3.24
N GLY A 372 20.98 35.66 4.53
CA GLY A 372 22.05 35.76 5.53
C GLY A 372 22.92 34.51 5.60
N MET A 373 22.31 33.32 5.49
CA MET A 373 23.01 32.04 5.36
C MET A 373 23.69 31.88 4.00
N GLY A 374 23.02 32.25 2.90
CA GLY A 374 23.50 32.07 1.53
C GLY A 374 24.68 32.96 1.15
N LEU A 375 24.88 34.08 1.87
CA LEU A 375 26.09 34.91 1.79
C LEU A 375 27.36 34.20 2.31
N ASP A 376 27.22 33.11 3.08
CA ASP A 376 28.33 32.24 3.42
C ASP A 376 28.66 31.34 2.21
N GLU A 377 29.84 31.53 1.62
CA GLU A 377 30.31 30.78 0.45
C GLU A 377 30.30 29.25 0.66
N ARG A 378 30.33 28.77 1.92
CA ARG A 378 30.25 27.34 2.27
C ARG A 378 28.84 26.76 2.13
N ILE A 379 27.82 27.60 2.14
CA ILE A 379 26.40 27.22 2.04
C ILE A 379 25.87 27.53 0.63
N GLY A 380 26.14 28.75 0.16
CA GLY A 380 25.66 29.29 -1.12
C GLY A 380 24.14 29.57 -1.14
N ASP A 381 23.77 30.57 -1.93
CA ASP A 381 22.41 31.11 -2.08
C ASP A 381 21.42 30.20 -2.84
N LYS A 382 21.91 29.42 -3.81
CA LYS A 382 21.07 28.51 -4.62
C LYS A 382 20.40 27.42 -3.76
N PHE A 383 19.17 27.05 -4.11
CA PHE A 383 18.35 26.01 -3.45
C PHE A 383 18.01 26.30 -1.97
N LEU A 384 18.02 27.57 -1.54
CA LEU A 384 17.51 28.03 -0.24
C LEU A 384 16.19 28.81 -0.37
N ARG A 385 15.35 28.48 -1.36
CA ARG A 385 13.99 29.04 -1.46
C ARG A 385 13.01 28.08 -0.80
N PRO A 386 12.34 28.46 0.30
CA PRO A 386 11.29 27.65 0.89
C PRO A 386 10.01 27.70 0.05
N GLY A 387 9.18 26.68 0.19
CA GLY A 387 7.93 26.55 -0.53
C GLY A 387 7.05 25.43 0.02
N ILE A 388 6.29 24.79 -0.86
CA ILE A 388 5.18 23.88 -0.52
C ILE A 388 5.46 22.37 -0.68
N GLY A 389 6.68 21.98 -1.05
CA GLY A 389 7.13 20.56 -1.15
C GLY A 389 7.06 19.91 -2.55
N TYR A 390 7.28 18.58 -2.64
CA TYR A 390 7.36 17.69 -3.83
C TYR A 390 6.55 16.35 -3.65
N GLY A 391 5.90 15.74 -4.67
CA GLY A 391 4.72 14.78 -4.65
C GLY A 391 4.76 13.32 -4.09
N GLY A 392 3.61 12.57 -4.19
CA GLY A 392 3.44 11.10 -3.89
C GLY A 392 1.99 10.45 -3.83
N SER A 393 1.85 9.14 -4.13
CA SER A 393 0.62 8.28 -4.35
C SER A 393 -0.02 7.52 -3.13
N CYS A 394 -1.25 6.91 -3.23
CA CYS A 394 -1.97 6.12 -2.16
C CYS A 394 -3.13 5.13 -2.59
N LEU A 395 -3.66 4.29 -1.67
CA LEU A 395 -4.90 3.44 -1.78
C LEU A 395 -6.13 4.01 -1.04
N VAL A 396 -7.38 3.62 -1.35
CA VAL A 396 -8.58 4.08 -0.59
C VAL A 396 -8.84 3.33 0.73
N GLY A 397 -9.46 4.01 1.71
CA GLY A 397 -9.65 3.48 3.07
C GLY A 397 -10.49 2.21 3.24
N GLY A 398 -11.32 1.87 2.25
CA GLY A 398 -12.14 0.65 2.25
C GLY A 398 -11.42 -0.59 1.74
N GLU A 399 -10.20 -0.45 1.21
CA GLU A 399 -9.37 -1.60 0.85
C GLU A 399 -8.83 -2.30 2.11
N THR A 400 -8.69 -3.63 2.06
CA THR A 400 -8.27 -4.45 3.20
C THR A 400 -6.80 -4.79 3.15
N VAL A 401 -6.22 -5.03 4.33
CA VAL A 401 -4.83 -5.45 4.50
C VAL A 401 -4.73 -6.46 5.65
N LEU A 402 -3.93 -7.51 5.47
CA LEU A 402 -3.65 -8.49 6.52
C LEU A 402 -2.39 -8.07 7.28
N VAL A 403 -2.58 -7.62 8.52
CA VAL A 403 -1.49 -7.17 9.41
C VAL A 403 -1.33 -8.08 10.61
N ARG A 404 -0.12 -8.16 11.18
CA ARG A 404 0.13 -8.70 12.51
C ARG A 404 0.50 -7.54 13.44
N HIS A 405 -0.35 -7.25 14.42
CA HIS A 405 -0.14 -6.17 15.39
C HIS A 405 0.05 -6.76 16.78
N HIS A 406 1.16 -6.43 17.45
CA HIS A 406 1.57 -7.04 18.74
C HIS A 406 1.52 -8.58 18.74
N GLY A 407 1.86 -9.20 17.61
CA GLY A 407 1.86 -10.66 17.45
C GLY A 407 0.51 -11.29 17.07
N GLN A 408 -0.56 -10.52 16.88
CA GLN A 408 -1.88 -11.04 16.48
C GLN A 408 -2.22 -10.68 15.03
N ALA A 409 -2.43 -11.67 14.17
CA ALA A 409 -2.85 -11.43 12.79
C ALA A 409 -4.33 -10.99 12.69
N ARG A 410 -4.62 -9.98 11.87
CA ARG A 410 -5.96 -9.40 11.67
C ARG A 410 -6.09 -8.89 10.23
N LEU A 411 -7.20 -9.24 9.58
CA LEU A 411 -7.63 -8.61 8.33
C LEU A 411 -8.47 -7.37 8.68
N LEU A 412 -8.04 -6.20 8.20
CA LEU A 412 -8.63 -4.90 8.51
C LEU A 412 -8.72 -4.03 7.25
N GLU A 413 -9.78 -3.25 7.14
CA GLU A 413 -9.83 -2.08 6.23
C GLU A 413 -8.75 -1.06 6.66
N PHE A 414 -8.13 -0.37 5.70
CA PHE A 414 -7.12 0.67 5.96
C PHE A 414 -7.59 1.74 6.95
N GLU A 415 -8.84 2.19 6.83
CA GLU A 415 -9.45 3.16 7.74
C GLU A 415 -9.56 2.61 9.19
N ARG A 416 -9.84 1.31 9.36
CA ARG A 416 -9.90 0.66 10.69
C ARG A 416 -8.50 0.45 11.27
N LEU A 417 -7.53 0.07 10.44
CA LEU A 417 -6.12 -0.03 10.84
C LEU A 417 -5.62 1.31 11.34
N TRP A 418 -5.88 2.40 10.60
CA TRP A 418 -5.49 3.75 10.99
C TRP A 418 -6.01 4.11 12.39
N ARG A 419 -7.33 4.00 12.62
CA ARG A 419 -7.97 4.31 13.91
C ARG A 419 -7.38 3.48 15.07
N HIS A 420 -6.96 2.24 14.81
CA HIS A 420 -6.35 1.38 15.83
C HIS A 420 -4.97 1.89 16.24
N LEU A 421 -4.14 2.29 15.28
CA LEU A 421 -2.79 2.79 15.51
C LEU A 421 -2.79 4.21 16.09
N GLU A 422 -3.73 5.06 15.64
CA GLU A 422 -3.96 6.43 16.12
C GLU A 422 -4.33 6.46 17.61
N ALA A 423 -4.97 5.41 18.12
CA ALA A 423 -5.31 5.26 19.55
C ALA A 423 -4.14 4.80 20.44
N GLU A 424 -3.07 4.23 19.86
CA GLU A 424 -1.89 3.73 20.58
C GLU A 424 -0.67 4.67 20.48
N SER A 425 -0.70 5.61 19.54
CA SER A 425 0.45 6.47 19.19
C SER A 425 0.29 7.89 19.73
N VAL A 426 1.38 8.50 20.18
CA VAL A 426 1.43 9.97 20.35
C VAL A 426 1.63 10.56 18.96
N THR A 427 0.54 10.99 18.33
CA THR A 427 0.56 11.51 16.96
C THR A 427 1.31 12.85 16.88
N LEU A 428 2.32 12.90 16.01
CA LEU A 428 2.89 14.14 15.48
C LEU A 428 2.08 14.54 14.24
N ASP A 429 1.16 15.47 14.42
CA ASP A 429 0.41 16.22 13.39
C ASP A 429 -0.05 15.48 12.11
N GLY A 430 -1.25 14.90 12.19
CA GLY A 430 -2.21 15.05 11.10
C GLY A 430 -2.07 14.13 9.87
N GLY A 431 -1.54 12.92 10.03
CA GLY A 431 -1.68 11.86 9.01
C GLY A 431 -0.41 11.09 8.65
N LEU A 432 0.51 10.91 9.60
CA LEU A 432 1.56 9.89 9.54
C LEU A 432 1.62 9.20 10.91
N ILE A 433 1.85 7.88 10.94
CA ILE A 433 2.07 7.10 12.15
C ILE A 433 3.26 6.17 11.93
N GLU A 434 4.21 6.17 12.85
CA GLU A 434 5.24 5.12 12.99
C GLU A 434 4.72 4.05 13.96
N PRO A 435 4.32 2.86 13.49
CA PRO A 435 3.63 1.90 14.34
C PRO A 435 4.60 1.02 15.13
N SER A 436 4.44 0.94 16.45
CA SER A 436 5.21 -0.03 17.24
C SER A 436 4.71 -1.45 17.00
N ARG A 437 5.59 -2.37 16.55
CA ARG A 437 5.29 -3.81 16.40
C ARG A 437 4.10 -4.12 15.46
N LEU A 438 4.04 -3.40 14.33
CA LEU A 438 3.17 -3.75 13.21
C LEU A 438 3.97 -4.45 12.12
N GLU A 439 3.48 -5.59 11.67
CA GLU A 439 3.92 -6.27 10.46
C GLU A 439 2.74 -6.33 9.47
N VAL A 440 3.03 -6.44 8.18
CA VAL A 440 2.04 -6.66 7.13
C VAL A 440 2.43 -7.86 6.28
N LEU A 441 1.45 -8.63 5.80
CA LEU A 441 1.71 -9.69 4.85
C LEU A 441 2.20 -9.08 3.54
N SER A 442 3.41 -9.45 3.12
CA SER A 442 4.13 -8.92 1.97
C SER A 442 4.72 -10.05 1.13
N TRP A 443 5.07 -9.78 -0.12
CA TRP A 443 5.69 -10.76 -1.01
C TRP A 443 7.05 -10.28 -1.50
N LEU A 444 8.08 -11.07 -1.27
CA LEU A 444 9.43 -10.79 -1.74
C LEU A 444 9.67 -11.51 -3.08
N PRO A 445 10.04 -10.80 -4.17
CA PRO A 445 10.49 -11.43 -5.39
C PRO A 445 11.63 -12.42 -5.12
N GLY A 446 11.55 -13.61 -5.72
CA GLY A 446 12.47 -14.72 -5.45
C GLY A 446 12.11 -15.58 -4.23
N PHE A 447 10.99 -15.31 -3.54
CA PHE A 447 10.39 -16.22 -2.57
C PHE A 447 9.00 -16.67 -3.04
N ASP A 448 8.73 -17.97 -2.90
CA ASP A 448 7.49 -18.61 -3.37
C ASP A 448 6.26 -18.18 -2.56
N GLU A 449 6.46 -17.85 -1.28
CA GLU A 449 5.40 -17.59 -0.28
C GLU A 449 5.48 -16.17 0.30
N PRO A 450 4.32 -15.54 0.60
CA PRO A 450 4.27 -14.26 1.30
C PRO A 450 4.64 -14.41 2.78
N ARG A 451 5.20 -13.35 3.36
CA ARG A 451 5.68 -13.30 4.75
C ARG A 451 5.23 -12.02 5.42
N PHE A 452 5.00 -12.07 6.73
CA PHE A 452 4.82 -10.85 7.51
C PHE A 452 6.17 -10.12 7.62
N LEU A 453 6.18 -8.84 7.24
CA LEU A 453 7.36 -7.96 7.28
C LEU A 453 7.02 -6.68 8.05
N PRO A 454 7.99 -6.08 8.77
CA PRO A 454 7.74 -4.90 9.59
C PRO A 454 7.28 -3.71 8.75
N VAL A 455 6.23 -3.02 9.22
CA VAL A 455 5.79 -1.73 8.68
C VAL A 455 6.56 -0.64 9.43
N SER A 456 7.27 0.21 8.71
CA SER A 456 7.97 1.35 9.30
C SER A 456 7.10 2.59 9.43
N VAL A 457 6.20 2.82 8.47
CA VAL A 457 5.31 4.00 8.43
C VAL A 457 3.95 3.60 7.87
N VAL A 458 2.88 4.17 8.44
CA VAL A 458 1.53 4.23 7.87
C VAL A 458 1.20 5.69 7.57
N THR A 459 0.67 5.99 6.39
CA THR A 459 0.27 7.36 6.01
C THR A 459 -1.23 7.47 5.77
N ARG A 460 -1.78 8.66 6.02
CA ARG A 460 -3.15 9.07 5.67
C ARG A 460 -3.14 10.47 5.05
N ARG A 461 -3.85 10.66 3.96
CA ARG A 461 -4.20 11.99 3.42
C ARG A 461 -5.62 12.02 2.93
N GLU A 462 -6.31 13.15 3.10
CA GLU A 462 -7.53 13.40 2.34
C GLU A 462 -7.21 13.52 0.85
N TYR A 463 -8.10 12.97 0.03
CA TYR A 463 -8.01 12.95 -1.41
C TYR A 463 -9.40 13.05 -2.02
N ALA A 464 -9.63 14.14 -2.75
CA ALA A 464 -10.70 14.22 -3.74
C ALA A 464 -10.06 14.23 -5.13
N GLY A 465 -10.51 13.33 -6.00
CA GLY A 465 -9.87 13.08 -7.29
C GLY A 465 -10.42 11.83 -7.95
N ASP A 466 -9.85 11.45 -9.10
CA ASP A 466 -10.18 10.18 -9.74
C ASP A 466 -9.37 9.03 -9.13
N VAL A 467 -10.08 8.00 -8.68
CA VAL A 467 -9.48 6.72 -8.32
C VAL A 467 -9.72 5.69 -9.42
N VAL A 468 -8.76 4.79 -9.55
CA VAL A 468 -8.77 3.68 -10.48
C VAL A 468 -9.29 2.44 -9.76
N ALA A 469 -10.49 1.98 -10.12
CA ALA A 469 -10.99 0.66 -9.74
C ALA A 469 -10.50 -0.38 -10.75
N LEU A 470 -9.67 -1.31 -10.27
CA LEU A 470 -9.18 -2.44 -11.05
C LEU A 470 -10.11 -3.63 -10.84
N GLU A 471 -10.46 -4.35 -11.91
CA GLU A 471 -11.14 -5.64 -11.85
C GLU A 471 -10.32 -6.69 -12.60
N THR A 472 -10.00 -7.81 -11.95
CA THR A 472 -9.21 -8.90 -12.56
C THR A 472 -10.10 -9.98 -13.19
N LYS A 473 -9.51 -10.89 -13.98
CA LYS A 473 -10.23 -12.05 -14.55
C LYS A 473 -10.73 -13.03 -13.48
N MET A 474 -10.06 -13.10 -12.33
CA MET A 474 -10.55 -13.82 -11.14
C MET A 474 -11.53 -12.99 -10.29
N GLY A 475 -11.96 -11.81 -10.77
CA GLY A 475 -12.96 -10.97 -10.13
C GLY A 475 -12.49 -10.24 -8.88
N ARG A 476 -11.17 -10.23 -8.61
CA ARG A 476 -10.60 -9.43 -7.52
C ARG A 476 -10.73 -7.95 -7.89
N ARG A 477 -10.96 -7.11 -6.88
CA ARG A 477 -11.16 -5.67 -7.03
C ARG A 477 -10.32 -4.93 -6.01
N VAL A 478 -9.70 -3.84 -6.45
CA VAL A 478 -8.93 -2.91 -5.61
C VAL A 478 -9.03 -1.51 -6.23
N THR A 479 -9.10 -0.49 -5.38
CA THR A 479 -9.29 0.90 -5.75
C THR A 479 -8.14 1.76 -5.23
N ALA A 480 -7.50 2.51 -6.11
CA ALA A 480 -6.26 3.23 -5.83
C ALA A 480 -6.24 4.62 -6.47
N THR A 481 -5.37 5.52 -6.02
CA THR A 481 -5.11 6.77 -6.77
C THR A 481 -4.46 6.44 -8.12
N ALA A 482 -4.61 7.32 -9.11
CA ALA A 482 -4.14 7.11 -10.49
C ALA A 482 -2.63 6.78 -10.59
N ASP A 483 -1.84 7.41 -9.73
CA ASP A 483 -0.40 7.32 -9.54
C ASP A 483 0.03 6.13 -8.64
N HIS A 484 -0.90 5.34 -8.09
CA HIS A 484 -0.55 4.25 -7.17
C HIS A 484 0.15 3.08 -7.90
N PRO A 485 1.34 2.64 -7.47
CA PRO A 485 2.08 1.60 -8.16
C PRO A 485 1.52 0.20 -7.93
N PHE A 486 1.46 -0.59 -9.00
CA PHE A 486 1.16 -2.01 -8.99
C PHE A 486 2.28 -2.81 -9.64
N ILE A 487 2.61 -3.96 -9.02
CA ILE A 487 3.46 -4.95 -9.67
C ILE A 487 2.67 -5.59 -10.82
N VAL A 488 3.29 -5.65 -11.99
CA VAL A 488 2.72 -6.29 -13.19
C VAL A 488 3.71 -7.30 -13.80
N SER A 489 3.16 -8.30 -14.48
CA SER A 489 3.89 -9.17 -15.40
C SER A 489 3.16 -9.20 -16.74
N ASP A 490 3.87 -9.51 -17.83
CA ASP A 490 3.28 -9.82 -19.13
C ASP A 490 2.60 -11.21 -19.17
N GLY A 491 2.73 -11.96 -18.07
CA GLY A 491 2.18 -13.30 -17.87
C GLY A 491 2.91 -14.40 -18.64
N LYS A 492 4.01 -14.10 -19.34
CA LYS A 492 4.83 -15.09 -20.07
C LYS A 492 6.04 -15.59 -19.28
N GLY A 493 6.19 -15.16 -18.03
CA GLY A 493 7.30 -15.54 -17.15
C GLY A 493 8.52 -14.61 -17.25
N GLY A 494 8.37 -13.41 -17.84
CA GLY A 494 9.34 -12.34 -17.67
C GLY A 494 9.30 -11.73 -16.27
N ASP A 495 10.39 -11.05 -15.90
CA ASP A 495 10.53 -10.38 -14.60
C ASP A 495 9.40 -9.35 -14.36
N PRO A 496 8.90 -9.22 -13.13
CA PRO A 496 7.85 -8.28 -12.80
C PRO A 496 8.34 -6.84 -12.83
N THR A 497 7.54 -5.94 -13.40
CA THR A 497 7.76 -4.49 -13.45
C THR A 497 6.72 -3.74 -12.62
N ILE A 498 6.86 -2.42 -12.47
CA ILE A 498 5.78 -1.56 -11.93
C ILE A 498 5.03 -0.89 -13.08
N LYS A 499 3.72 -0.71 -12.91
CA LYS A 499 2.97 0.36 -13.56
C LYS A 499 2.12 1.15 -12.56
N PRO A 500 1.95 2.47 -12.74
CA PRO A 500 0.89 3.22 -12.07
C PRO A 500 -0.50 2.65 -12.40
N ALA A 501 -1.45 2.75 -11.47
CA ALA A 501 -2.80 2.21 -11.64
C ALA A 501 -3.48 2.71 -12.92
N ALA A 502 -3.25 3.98 -13.30
CA ALA A 502 -3.83 4.61 -14.49
C ALA A 502 -3.30 4.08 -15.83
N GLU A 503 -2.15 3.39 -15.84
CA GLU A 503 -1.53 2.77 -17.03
C GLU A 503 -1.89 1.29 -17.20
N LEU A 504 -2.58 0.69 -16.21
CA LEU A 504 -2.94 -0.72 -16.26
C LEU A 504 -3.98 -0.99 -17.36
N GLY A 505 -3.71 -2.00 -18.17
CA GLY A 505 -4.57 -2.44 -19.26
C GLY A 505 -4.89 -3.93 -19.20
N PRO A 506 -5.81 -4.43 -20.05
CA PRO A 506 -6.24 -5.83 -20.04
C PRO A 506 -5.16 -6.88 -20.35
N GLU A 507 -3.94 -6.47 -20.72
CA GLU A 507 -2.79 -7.35 -20.98
C GLU A 507 -1.88 -7.52 -19.75
N ASP A 508 -2.01 -6.65 -18.74
CA ASP A 508 -1.23 -6.72 -17.51
C ASP A 508 -1.74 -7.84 -16.59
N TRP A 509 -0.81 -8.46 -15.86
CA TRP A 509 -1.10 -9.49 -14.86
C TRP A 509 -0.66 -9.04 -13.49
N LEU A 510 -1.56 -9.08 -12.50
CA LEU A 510 -1.30 -8.72 -11.12
C LEU A 510 -1.00 -9.99 -10.28
N PRO A 511 -0.07 -9.95 -9.31
CA PRO A 511 0.22 -11.10 -8.48
C PRO A 511 -0.84 -11.29 -7.38
N LEU A 512 -1.12 -12.55 -7.05
CA LEU A 512 -2.00 -12.99 -5.97
C LEU A 512 -1.19 -13.78 -4.96
N ALA A 513 -1.26 -13.37 -3.69
CA ALA A 513 -0.61 -14.06 -2.59
C ALA A 513 -1.22 -15.46 -2.39
N GLN A 514 -0.38 -16.50 -2.40
CA GLN A 514 -0.75 -17.90 -2.18
C GLN A 514 0.19 -18.54 -1.17
N GLY A 515 -0.31 -19.51 -0.42
CA GLY A 515 0.43 -20.11 0.69
C GLY A 515 0.60 -19.15 1.86
N HIS A 516 1.21 -19.66 2.92
CA HIS A 516 1.64 -18.93 4.10
C HIS A 516 2.63 -19.83 4.86
N ALA A 517 3.56 -19.24 5.60
CA ALA A 517 4.42 -20.02 6.49
C ALA A 517 3.58 -20.69 7.58
N GLU A 518 3.82 -21.99 7.84
CA GLU A 518 3.19 -22.70 8.96
C GLU A 518 3.48 -21.98 10.30
N PRO A 519 2.47 -21.78 11.17
CA PRO A 519 2.66 -21.05 12.42
C PRO A 519 3.28 -21.93 13.52
N ASP A 520 4.28 -21.39 14.22
CA ASP A 520 4.91 -22.02 15.38
C ASP A 520 3.95 -22.08 16.60
N ASP A 521 3.89 -23.26 17.24
CA ASP A 521 3.27 -23.58 18.55
C ASP A 521 2.07 -22.70 19.00
N VAL A 522 0.92 -22.91 18.35
CA VAL A 522 -0.27 -22.07 18.53
C VAL A 522 -1.24 -22.68 19.55
N SER A 523 -1.49 -21.95 20.66
CA SER A 523 -2.41 -22.36 21.73
C SER A 523 -3.70 -23.00 21.21
N CYS A 524 -3.95 -24.26 21.61
CA CYS A 524 -5.19 -24.98 21.32
C CYS A 524 -6.37 -24.55 22.21
N LEU A 525 -6.19 -23.56 23.09
CA LEU A 525 -7.20 -23.09 24.03
C LEU A 525 -7.37 -21.58 23.94
N ALA A 526 -8.62 -21.13 23.89
CA ALA A 526 -8.97 -19.72 24.02
C ALA A 526 -9.68 -19.43 25.35
N SER A 527 -9.22 -18.39 26.04
CA SER A 527 -9.83 -17.96 27.31
C SER A 527 -11.14 -17.20 27.09
N LEU A 528 -12.14 -17.53 27.89
CA LEU A 528 -13.44 -16.82 27.97
C LEU A 528 -13.42 -15.63 28.94
N VAL A 529 -12.32 -15.40 29.67
CA VAL A 529 -12.28 -14.43 30.78
C VAL A 529 -12.44 -12.98 30.30
N GLY A 530 -11.76 -12.60 29.20
CA GLY A 530 -11.86 -11.25 28.62
C GLY A 530 -13.26 -10.90 28.07
N ALA A 531 -14.17 -11.87 27.97
CA ALA A 531 -15.55 -11.60 27.60
C ALA A 531 -16.37 -10.94 28.71
N ALA A 532 -15.89 -10.92 29.96
CA ALA A 532 -16.56 -10.22 31.06
C ALA A 532 -16.64 -8.71 30.81
N ASP A 533 -15.54 -8.12 30.33
CA ASP A 533 -15.47 -6.69 29.99
C ASP A 533 -16.38 -6.37 28.79
N THR A 534 -16.32 -7.20 27.74
CA THR A 534 -17.21 -7.13 26.57
C THR A 534 -18.70 -7.26 26.93
N ALA A 535 -19.02 -8.02 27.98
CA ALA A 535 -20.38 -8.25 28.44
C ALA A 535 -20.91 -7.18 29.42
N GLU A 536 -20.08 -6.18 29.75
CA GLU A 536 -20.32 -5.20 30.82
C GLU A 536 -20.68 -5.89 32.16
N VAL A 537 -19.92 -6.92 32.53
CA VAL A 537 -20.09 -7.67 33.78
C VAL A 537 -18.88 -7.45 34.67
N SER A 538 -19.08 -6.79 35.82
CA SER A 538 -18.01 -6.64 36.80
C SER A 538 -17.55 -7.99 37.34
N ALA A 539 -16.27 -8.11 37.71
CA ALA A 539 -15.72 -9.34 38.30
C ALA A 539 -16.51 -9.84 39.54
N THR A 540 -17.16 -8.94 40.28
CA THR A 540 -18.01 -9.29 41.45
C THR A 540 -19.31 -10.02 41.08
N GLN A 541 -19.74 -9.92 39.81
CA GLN A 541 -20.93 -10.55 39.25
C GLN A 541 -20.60 -11.84 38.49
N VAL A 542 -19.32 -12.08 38.14
CA VAL A 542 -18.88 -13.34 37.55
C VAL A 542 -18.69 -14.38 38.67
N ILE A 543 -19.51 -15.43 38.63
CA ILE A 543 -19.45 -16.58 39.52
C ILE A 543 -18.50 -17.61 38.90
N VAL A 544 -17.49 -18.03 39.65
CA VAL A 544 -16.51 -19.05 39.23
C VAL A 544 -16.65 -20.31 40.08
N ARG A 545 -16.71 -21.47 39.44
CA ARG A 545 -16.57 -22.79 40.09
C ARG A 545 -15.18 -23.35 39.75
N PRO A 546 -14.19 -23.19 40.64
CA PRO A 546 -12.88 -23.78 40.44
C PRO A 546 -12.89 -25.29 40.73
N PRO A 547 -11.91 -26.06 40.21
CA PRO A 547 -11.70 -27.45 40.58
C PRO A 547 -11.68 -27.68 42.10
N ALA A 548 -12.28 -28.77 42.57
CA ALA A 548 -12.39 -29.10 43.99
C ALA A 548 -11.05 -29.08 44.78
N PRO A 549 -9.88 -29.48 44.21
CA PRO A 549 -8.59 -29.32 44.89
C PRO A 549 -8.22 -27.86 45.19
N GLN A 550 -8.46 -26.94 44.25
CA GLN A 550 -8.17 -25.50 44.44
C GLN A 550 -9.07 -24.89 45.53
N LEU A 551 -10.37 -25.24 45.49
CA LEU A 551 -11.33 -24.80 46.51
C LEU A 551 -10.93 -25.31 47.91
N SER A 552 -10.50 -26.58 48.00
CA SER A 552 -10.05 -27.19 49.24
C SER A 552 -8.78 -26.54 49.78
N ALA A 553 -7.82 -26.22 48.90
CA ALA A 553 -6.60 -25.51 49.26
C ALA A 553 -6.89 -24.12 49.84
N LEU A 554 -7.81 -23.34 49.23
CA LEU A 554 -8.23 -22.04 49.76
C LEU A 554 -8.92 -22.14 51.13
N LEU A 555 -9.83 -23.10 51.28
CA LEU A 555 -10.54 -23.31 52.56
C LEU A 555 -9.60 -23.78 53.69
N GLY A 556 -8.47 -24.40 53.35
CA GLY A 556 -7.43 -24.84 54.27
C GLY A 556 -6.40 -23.77 54.67
N ARG A 557 -6.40 -22.57 54.06
CA ARG A 557 -5.45 -21.48 54.41
C ARG A 557 -5.70 -20.91 55.82
N SER A 558 -4.80 -20.07 56.31
CA SER A 558 -4.98 -19.31 57.56
C SER A 558 -6.25 -18.44 57.55
N ILE A 559 -6.67 -17.95 58.72
CA ILE A 559 -7.85 -17.07 58.82
C ILE A 559 -7.54 -15.71 58.16
N GLU A 560 -6.29 -15.27 58.27
CA GLU A 560 -5.73 -14.04 57.74
C GLU A 560 -5.77 -14.06 56.20
N SER A 561 -5.22 -15.10 55.56
CA SER A 561 -5.25 -15.23 54.10
C SER A 561 -6.68 -15.38 53.55
N ARG A 562 -7.59 -16.00 54.31
CA ARG A 562 -9.03 -16.05 53.95
C ARG A 562 -9.73 -14.71 54.14
N ARG A 563 -9.27 -13.84 55.06
CA ARG A 563 -9.79 -12.47 55.19
C ARG A 563 -9.39 -11.60 54.01
N GLU A 564 -8.18 -11.77 53.47
CA GLU A 564 -7.73 -11.07 52.27
C GLU A 564 -8.53 -11.51 51.03
N ALA A 565 -8.63 -12.82 50.80
CA ALA A 565 -9.41 -13.41 49.71
C ALA A 565 -10.90 -13.01 49.72
N PHE A 566 -11.50 -12.93 50.92
CA PHE A 566 -12.91 -12.59 51.11
C PHE A 566 -13.15 -11.16 51.65
N ALA A 567 -12.23 -10.22 51.43
CA ALA A 567 -12.28 -8.88 52.02
C ALA A 567 -13.52 -8.05 51.61
N THR A 568 -14.23 -8.43 50.55
CA THR A 568 -15.54 -7.83 50.15
C THR A 568 -16.73 -8.37 50.95
N HIS A 569 -16.54 -9.35 51.84
CA HIS A 569 -17.60 -9.96 52.64
C HIS A 569 -17.48 -9.60 54.14
N PRO A 570 -18.58 -9.26 54.85
CA PRO A 570 -18.52 -8.86 56.26
C PRO A 570 -17.94 -9.90 57.23
N SER A 571 -17.90 -11.18 56.83
CA SER A 571 -17.27 -12.25 57.59
C SER A 571 -16.65 -13.28 56.64
N ALA A 572 -15.33 -13.41 56.70
CA ALA A 572 -14.58 -14.41 55.94
C ALA A 572 -14.94 -15.85 56.36
N ALA A 573 -15.29 -16.08 57.63
CA ALA A 573 -15.75 -17.38 58.12
C ALA A 573 -17.12 -17.76 57.53
N ALA A 574 -18.06 -16.81 57.49
CA ALA A 574 -19.36 -17.01 56.84
C ALA A 574 -19.21 -17.25 55.34
N ARG A 575 -18.36 -16.45 54.65
CA ARG A 575 -18.09 -16.64 53.22
C ARG A 575 -17.45 -17.99 52.94
N ALA A 576 -16.48 -18.43 53.75
CA ALA A 576 -15.86 -19.76 53.63
C ALA A 576 -16.89 -20.89 53.80
N GLY A 577 -17.86 -20.73 54.71
CA GLY A 577 -18.99 -21.66 54.86
C GLY A 577 -19.86 -21.72 53.60
N ASP A 578 -20.21 -20.57 53.01
CA ASP A 578 -20.94 -20.51 51.75
C ASP A 578 -20.15 -21.10 50.59
N VAL A 579 -18.86 -20.79 50.45
CA VAL A 579 -17.98 -21.36 49.41
C VAL A 579 -17.89 -22.88 49.55
N LYS A 580 -17.76 -23.41 50.77
CA LYS A 580 -17.79 -24.86 51.04
C LYS A 580 -19.13 -25.50 50.65
N ARG A 581 -20.25 -24.78 50.81
CA ARG A 581 -21.61 -25.26 50.51
C ARG A 581 -21.97 -25.17 49.03
N THR A 582 -21.51 -24.14 48.31
CA THR A 582 -21.91 -23.87 46.92
C THR A 582 -20.85 -24.26 45.88
N GLY A 583 -19.59 -24.44 46.30
CA GLY A 583 -18.47 -24.65 45.38
C GLY A 583 -18.15 -23.43 44.51
N THR A 584 -18.62 -22.22 44.88
CA THR A 584 -18.52 -21.02 44.02
C THR A 584 -17.82 -19.84 44.71
N LEU A 585 -16.84 -19.29 44.01
CA LEU A 585 -16.22 -17.98 44.26
C LEU A 585 -16.82 -16.92 43.33
N ARG A 586 -16.55 -15.65 43.60
CA ARG A 586 -16.59 -14.59 42.58
C ARG A 586 -15.24 -14.50 41.87
N LEU A 587 -15.19 -13.87 40.71
CA LEU A 587 -13.92 -13.68 39.98
C LEU A 587 -12.95 -12.78 40.75
N ASP A 588 -13.42 -11.73 41.45
CA ASP A 588 -12.57 -10.89 42.30
C ASP A 588 -12.04 -11.64 43.54
N GLU A 589 -12.87 -12.48 44.17
CA GLU A 589 -12.47 -13.36 45.27
C GLU A 589 -11.42 -14.40 44.81
N LEU A 590 -11.55 -14.93 43.60
CA LEU A 590 -10.61 -15.89 43.00
C LEU A 590 -9.24 -15.25 42.69
N VAL A 591 -9.24 -14.03 42.13
CA VAL A 591 -8.02 -13.26 41.85
C VAL A 591 -7.29 -12.90 43.14
N ARG A 592 -8.01 -12.40 44.17
CA ARG A 592 -7.43 -12.10 45.49
C ARG A 592 -6.94 -13.35 46.24
N ALA A 593 -7.53 -14.51 45.95
CA ALA A 593 -7.06 -15.79 46.46
C ALA A 593 -5.83 -16.33 45.71
N GLU A 594 -5.36 -15.67 44.65
CA GLU A 594 -4.26 -16.13 43.79
C GLU A 594 -4.49 -17.56 43.27
N LEU A 595 -5.75 -17.91 43.00
CA LEU A 595 -6.11 -19.21 42.44
C LEU A 595 -6.11 -19.15 40.90
N PRO A 596 -5.58 -20.19 40.22
CA PRO A 596 -5.57 -20.22 38.76
C PRO A 596 -6.99 -20.45 38.22
N ILE A 597 -7.46 -19.54 37.36
CA ILE A 597 -8.79 -19.64 36.74
C ILE A 597 -8.94 -20.86 35.80
N ARG A 598 -7.82 -21.37 35.28
CA ARG A 598 -7.77 -22.50 34.35
C ARG A 598 -8.46 -23.75 34.90
N GLY A 599 -9.28 -24.39 34.06
CA GLY A 599 -10.10 -25.55 34.43
C GLY A 599 -11.35 -25.23 35.27
N SER A 600 -11.66 -23.95 35.49
CA SER A 600 -12.90 -23.54 36.16
C SER A 600 -14.09 -23.49 35.19
N THR A 601 -15.30 -23.35 35.73
CA THR A 601 -16.47 -22.88 34.95
C THR A 601 -16.94 -21.50 35.42
N LEU A 602 -17.43 -20.69 34.49
CA LEU A 602 -17.83 -19.29 34.64
C LEU A 602 -19.34 -19.13 34.41
N GLY A 603 -20.01 -18.27 35.18
CA GLY A 603 -21.41 -17.89 35.00
C GLY A 603 -21.72 -16.53 35.64
N THR A 604 -22.93 -16.01 35.48
CA THR A 604 -23.31 -14.66 35.99
C THR A 604 -24.49 -14.65 36.98
N ALA A 605 -25.11 -15.80 37.23
CA ALA A 605 -26.22 -15.96 38.17
C ALA A 605 -26.31 -17.39 38.69
N ARG A 606 -26.97 -17.62 39.84
CA ARG A 606 -27.14 -18.97 40.42
C ARG A 606 -27.79 -19.99 39.46
N ASN A 607 -28.67 -19.50 38.59
CA ASN A 607 -29.40 -20.30 37.59
C ASN A 607 -28.97 -19.93 36.15
N GLY A 608 -27.84 -19.23 35.99
CA GLY A 608 -27.28 -18.91 34.68
C GLY A 608 -26.57 -20.13 34.08
N GLN A 609 -26.51 -20.20 32.76
CA GLN A 609 -25.72 -21.21 32.06
C GLN A 609 -24.23 -21.03 32.40
N PHE A 610 -23.63 -22.05 33.04
CA PHE A 610 -22.19 -22.10 33.27
C PHE A 610 -21.48 -22.59 32.00
N VAL A 611 -20.33 -22.01 31.71
CA VAL A 611 -19.46 -22.39 30.58
C VAL A 611 -18.06 -22.66 31.11
N LYS A 612 -17.21 -23.42 30.39
CA LYS A 612 -15.78 -23.56 30.78
C LYS A 612 -15.09 -22.19 30.83
N SER A 613 -13.96 -22.08 31.53
CA SER A 613 -13.10 -20.88 31.49
C SER A 613 -12.29 -20.76 30.19
N GLU A 614 -12.14 -21.87 29.47
CA GLU A 614 -11.37 -22.01 28.23
C GLU A 614 -12.18 -22.88 27.24
N ILE A 615 -12.08 -22.61 25.93
CA ILE A 615 -12.65 -23.45 24.86
C ILE A 615 -11.52 -24.07 24.06
N ASP A 616 -11.68 -25.37 23.76
CA ASP A 616 -10.82 -26.13 22.85
C ASP A 616 -11.01 -25.64 21.40
N LEU A 617 -9.95 -25.08 20.80
CA LEU A 617 -9.91 -24.59 19.41
C LEU A 617 -9.61 -25.74 18.43
N ASP A 618 -10.37 -26.82 18.51
CA ASP A 618 -10.23 -27.98 17.64
C ASP A 618 -11.01 -27.85 16.32
N ALA A 619 -10.83 -28.80 15.40
CA ALA A 619 -11.57 -28.84 14.14
C ALA A 619 -13.11 -28.88 14.34
N SER A 620 -13.64 -29.39 15.47
CA SER A 620 -15.08 -29.34 15.74
C SER A 620 -15.54 -27.92 16.07
N PHE A 621 -14.77 -27.18 16.87
CA PHE A 621 -15.03 -25.76 17.15
C PHE A 621 -15.04 -24.96 15.85
N TRP A 622 -13.99 -25.10 15.03
CA TRP A 622 -13.89 -24.36 13.77
C TRP A 622 -15.01 -24.70 12.80
N ARG A 623 -15.41 -25.97 12.71
CA ARG A 623 -16.56 -26.37 11.88
C ARG A 623 -17.89 -25.78 12.38
N VAL A 624 -18.12 -25.68 13.70
CA VAL A 624 -19.29 -24.98 14.27
C VAL A 624 -19.24 -23.46 14.06
N VAL A 625 -18.05 -22.85 14.05
CA VAL A 625 -17.85 -21.46 13.63
C VAL A 625 -18.20 -21.28 12.15
N GLY A 626 -17.77 -22.19 11.27
CA GLY A 626 -18.14 -22.19 9.85
C GLY A 626 -19.66 -22.25 9.66
N LEU A 627 -20.34 -23.18 10.35
CA LEU A 627 -21.80 -23.31 10.34
C LEU A 627 -22.51 -22.06 10.91
N TYR A 628 -21.89 -21.30 11.83
CA TYR A 628 -22.42 -20.01 12.31
C TYR A 628 -22.24 -18.89 11.27
N LEU A 629 -21.15 -18.92 10.51
CA LEU A 629 -20.88 -17.96 9.43
C LEU A 629 -21.72 -18.22 8.17
N ALA A 630 -22.37 -19.38 8.07
CA ALA A 630 -23.47 -19.62 7.13
C ALA A 630 -24.82 -19.30 7.79
N GLU A 631 -25.32 -20.22 8.63
CA GLU A 631 -26.71 -20.26 9.10
C GLU A 631 -26.95 -19.61 10.48
N GLY A 632 -25.95 -18.87 10.99
CA GLY A 632 -25.92 -18.33 12.33
C GLY A 632 -26.46 -16.91 12.47
N HIS A 633 -27.11 -16.65 13.60
CA HIS A 633 -27.42 -15.29 14.05
C HIS A 633 -27.27 -15.16 15.57
N CYS A 634 -27.13 -13.92 16.04
CA CYS A 634 -27.17 -13.58 17.46
C CYS A 634 -28.23 -12.51 17.74
N SER A 635 -29.20 -12.84 18.60
CA SER A 635 -30.09 -11.85 19.20
C SER A 635 -29.51 -11.34 20.52
N ILE A 636 -29.70 -10.05 20.78
CA ILE A 636 -29.31 -9.40 22.03
C ILE A 636 -30.59 -8.85 22.66
N ASP A 637 -30.95 -9.39 23.83
CA ASP A 637 -32.08 -8.92 24.62
C ASP A 637 -31.54 -8.02 25.75
N GLU A 638 -31.89 -6.73 25.74
CA GLU A 638 -31.64 -5.81 26.86
C GLU A 638 -32.78 -5.89 27.88
N SER A 639 -32.43 -6.04 29.16
CA SER A 639 -33.40 -6.17 30.24
C SER A 639 -32.91 -5.48 31.52
N GLY A 640 -33.79 -5.26 32.49
CA GLY A 640 -33.41 -4.72 33.80
C GLY A 640 -32.44 -5.60 34.62
N SER A 641 -32.11 -6.81 34.16
CA SER A 641 -31.03 -7.66 34.71
C SER A 641 -29.75 -7.67 33.85
N GLY A 642 -29.68 -6.79 32.85
CA GLY A 642 -28.58 -6.60 31.92
C GLY A 642 -28.74 -7.30 30.57
N VAL A 643 -27.65 -7.33 29.82
CA VAL A 643 -27.59 -7.83 28.44
C VAL A 643 -27.62 -9.36 28.38
N ARG A 644 -28.47 -9.92 27.52
CA ARG A 644 -28.54 -11.36 27.25
C ARG A 644 -28.30 -11.66 25.77
N TYR A 645 -27.25 -12.40 25.49
CA TYR A 645 -26.96 -12.93 24.16
C TYR A 645 -27.66 -14.27 23.95
N ARG A 646 -28.11 -14.51 22.72
CA ARG A 646 -28.62 -15.81 22.26
C ARG A 646 -28.01 -16.09 20.89
N LEU A 647 -27.19 -17.14 20.81
CA LEU A 647 -26.65 -17.63 19.55
C LEU A 647 -27.61 -18.69 19.01
N ALA A 648 -27.90 -18.66 17.71
CA ALA A 648 -28.75 -19.64 17.07
C ALA A 648 -28.30 -19.96 15.64
N TRP A 649 -28.43 -21.22 15.24
CA TRP A 649 -28.21 -21.73 13.90
C TRP A 649 -29.55 -22.19 13.32
N SER A 650 -29.81 -21.98 12.03
CA SER A 650 -31.11 -22.29 11.39
C SER A 650 -30.95 -23.11 10.12
N PHE A 651 -31.18 -24.42 10.18
CA PHE A 651 -30.99 -25.33 9.05
C PHE A 651 -32.31 -25.74 8.39
N HIS A 652 -32.28 -26.35 7.21
CA HIS A 652 -33.45 -26.88 6.51
C HIS A 652 -34.15 -27.98 7.33
N PRO A 653 -35.50 -27.94 7.47
CA PRO A 653 -36.23 -28.72 8.48
C PRO A 653 -36.22 -30.25 8.30
N SER A 654 -35.69 -30.75 7.19
CA SER A 654 -35.67 -32.18 6.81
C SER A 654 -34.46 -32.64 6.01
N ARG A 655 -33.49 -31.76 5.69
CA ARG A 655 -32.31 -32.12 4.86
C ARG A 655 -31.00 -32.04 5.63
N GLU A 656 -30.95 -31.16 6.63
CA GLU A 656 -29.75 -30.83 7.41
C GLU A 656 -29.93 -31.16 8.90
N GLU A 657 -30.77 -32.15 9.24
CA GLU A 657 -31.02 -32.58 10.62
C GLU A 657 -29.71 -33.00 11.33
N HIS A 658 -28.80 -33.62 10.59
CA HIS A 658 -27.45 -33.97 11.06
C HIS A 658 -26.59 -32.75 11.50
N LEU A 659 -26.81 -31.56 10.93
CA LEU A 659 -26.10 -30.34 11.33
C LEU A 659 -26.62 -29.77 12.66
N VAL A 660 -27.92 -29.94 12.93
CA VAL A 660 -28.51 -29.63 14.24
C VAL A 660 -27.90 -30.52 15.31
N ASP A 661 -27.81 -31.83 15.05
CA ASP A 661 -27.20 -32.80 15.95
C ASP A 661 -25.70 -32.53 16.15
N GLU A 662 -24.98 -32.14 15.10
CA GLU A 662 -23.55 -31.79 15.16
C GLU A 662 -23.30 -30.60 16.09
N VAL A 663 -24.01 -29.47 15.87
CA VAL A 663 -23.88 -28.25 16.69
C VAL A 663 -24.33 -28.50 18.14
N ALA A 664 -25.45 -29.19 18.34
CA ALA A 664 -25.94 -29.53 19.68
C ALA A 664 -24.95 -30.44 20.43
N SER A 665 -24.38 -31.45 19.75
CA SER A 665 -23.39 -32.36 20.32
C SER A 665 -22.07 -31.69 20.65
N TYR A 666 -21.60 -30.75 19.82
CA TYR A 666 -20.40 -29.96 20.11
C TYR A 666 -20.57 -29.17 21.42
N TRP A 667 -21.64 -28.39 21.53
CA TRP A 667 -21.89 -27.57 22.71
C TRP A 667 -22.11 -28.41 23.97
N LEU A 668 -22.77 -29.57 23.86
CA LEU A 668 -22.91 -30.51 24.96
C LEU A 668 -21.55 -31.04 25.46
N ARG A 669 -20.60 -31.37 24.56
CA ARG A 669 -19.21 -31.72 24.95
C ARG A 669 -18.47 -30.57 25.64
N GLN A 670 -18.82 -29.33 25.32
CA GLN A 670 -18.30 -28.13 26.00
C GLN A 670 -19.03 -27.81 27.32
N GLY A 671 -20.00 -28.63 27.74
CA GLY A 671 -20.79 -28.43 28.96
C GLY A 671 -21.90 -27.38 28.82
N VAL A 672 -22.26 -27.03 27.58
CA VAL A 672 -23.20 -25.96 27.24
C VAL A 672 -24.50 -26.56 26.72
N GLU A 673 -25.53 -26.58 27.57
CA GLU A 673 -26.89 -26.96 27.16
C GLU A 673 -27.39 -26.12 25.96
N THR A 674 -28.00 -26.80 24.99
CA THR A 674 -28.64 -26.16 23.84
C THR A 674 -30.12 -26.49 23.82
N ARG A 675 -30.90 -25.67 23.11
CA ARG A 675 -32.31 -25.92 22.82
C ARG A 675 -32.47 -26.06 21.32
N ALA A 676 -32.88 -27.24 20.86
CA ALA A 676 -33.31 -27.48 19.49
C ALA A 676 -34.85 -27.42 19.36
N TRP A 677 -35.36 -26.89 18.25
CA TRP A 677 -36.79 -26.95 17.90
C TRP A 677 -37.02 -26.84 16.39
N ARG A 678 -38.07 -27.49 15.90
CA ARG A 678 -38.46 -27.46 14.49
C ARG A 678 -39.63 -26.51 14.25
N THR A 679 -39.55 -25.78 13.14
CA THR A 679 -40.62 -24.98 12.56
C THR A 679 -40.96 -25.54 11.17
N PRO A 680 -42.05 -25.10 10.51
CA PRO A 680 -42.36 -25.55 9.14
C PRO A 680 -41.28 -25.21 8.11
N THR A 681 -40.40 -24.24 8.40
CA THR A 681 -39.40 -23.71 7.45
C THR A 681 -37.95 -23.90 7.88
N SER A 682 -37.68 -24.27 9.14
CA SER A 682 -36.32 -24.44 9.68
C SER A 682 -36.28 -25.40 10.88
N HIS A 683 -35.15 -26.09 11.06
CA HIS A 683 -34.79 -26.78 12.30
C HIS A 683 -33.67 -25.96 12.96
N GLN A 684 -33.95 -25.41 14.14
CA GLN A 684 -33.07 -24.44 14.80
C GLN A 684 -32.46 -25.04 16.06
N VAL A 685 -31.21 -24.68 16.33
CA VAL A 685 -30.52 -24.92 17.60
C VAL A 685 -30.05 -23.59 18.17
N SER A 686 -30.27 -23.34 19.45
CA SER A 686 -29.82 -22.12 20.12
C SER A 686 -29.25 -22.38 21.50
N LEU A 687 -28.37 -21.48 21.94
CA LEU A 687 -27.85 -21.41 23.31
C LEU A 687 -27.91 -19.97 23.81
N SER A 688 -27.90 -19.77 25.13
CA SER A 688 -27.99 -18.43 25.71
C SER A 688 -27.16 -18.29 26.98
N SER A 689 -25.96 -17.77 26.80
CA SER A 689 -25.00 -17.47 27.86
C SER A 689 -24.45 -16.05 27.66
N ARG A 690 -24.41 -15.26 28.73
CA ARG A 690 -23.92 -13.87 28.68
C ARG A 690 -22.43 -13.79 28.39
N ILE A 691 -21.63 -14.66 29.01
CA ILE A 691 -20.17 -14.71 28.84
C ILE A 691 -19.82 -15.25 27.45
N LEU A 692 -20.38 -16.41 27.07
CA LEU A 692 -20.06 -17.05 25.79
C LEU A 692 -20.57 -16.23 24.58
N GLY A 693 -21.76 -15.64 24.66
CA GLY A 693 -22.27 -14.80 23.56
C GLY A 693 -21.50 -13.49 23.39
N ALA A 694 -21.07 -12.86 24.49
CA ALA A 694 -20.18 -11.69 24.42
C ALA A 694 -18.82 -12.05 23.83
N TRP A 695 -18.25 -13.20 24.20
CA TRP A 695 -17.02 -13.73 23.60
C TRP A 695 -17.19 -13.98 22.09
N TRP A 696 -18.27 -14.66 21.69
CA TRP A 696 -18.55 -15.02 20.30
C TRP A 696 -18.72 -13.81 19.38
N VAL A 697 -19.39 -12.76 19.86
CA VAL A 697 -19.71 -11.57 19.04
C VAL A 697 -18.67 -10.45 19.18
N GLY A 698 -18.03 -10.29 20.34
CA GLY A 698 -17.09 -9.19 20.59
C GLY A 698 -15.60 -9.58 20.63
N VAL A 699 -15.27 -10.81 21.05
CA VAL A 699 -13.88 -11.30 21.08
C VAL A 699 -13.54 -12.05 19.78
N LEU A 700 -14.35 -13.02 19.36
CA LEU A 700 -14.19 -13.67 18.04
C LEU A 700 -14.68 -12.80 16.88
N ARG A 701 -15.54 -11.80 17.15
CA ARG A 701 -16.03 -10.82 16.16
C ARG A 701 -16.80 -11.41 14.96
N LEU A 702 -17.41 -12.59 15.12
CA LEU A 702 -18.08 -13.34 14.03
C LEU A 702 -19.33 -12.68 13.42
N GLY A 703 -19.70 -11.47 13.88
CA GLY A 703 -20.93 -10.80 13.49
C GLY A 703 -22.20 -11.39 14.14
N ARG A 704 -23.32 -10.67 13.98
CA ARG A 704 -24.63 -11.05 14.55
C ARG A 704 -25.64 -11.56 13.52
N ASN A 705 -25.36 -11.35 12.23
CA ASN A 705 -26.23 -11.69 11.10
C ASN A 705 -25.42 -11.65 9.80
N ALA A 706 -26.01 -12.13 8.70
CA ALA A 706 -25.39 -12.25 7.38
C ALA A 706 -24.71 -10.99 6.82
N TYR A 707 -25.09 -9.79 7.26
CA TYR A 707 -24.47 -8.53 6.83
C TYR A 707 -23.24 -8.10 7.65
N GLN A 708 -23.06 -8.70 8.83
CA GLN A 708 -22.01 -8.36 9.80
C GLN A 708 -21.00 -9.49 10.00
N GLN A 709 -21.21 -10.66 9.37
CA GLN A 709 -20.28 -11.79 9.47
C GLN A 709 -18.92 -11.42 8.88
N ARG A 710 -17.86 -11.93 9.51
CA ARG A 710 -16.45 -11.87 9.08
C ARG A 710 -15.74 -13.10 9.63
N LEU A 711 -14.57 -13.42 9.08
CA LEU A 711 -13.70 -14.41 9.72
C LEU A 711 -13.19 -13.88 11.09
N PRO A 712 -13.01 -14.76 12.08
CA PRO A 712 -12.45 -14.38 13.38
C PRO A 712 -10.94 -14.20 13.27
N ASP A 713 -10.39 -13.19 13.97
CA ASP A 713 -8.96 -12.85 13.92
C ASP A 713 -8.06 -14.05 14.28
N LEU A 714 -8.53 -14.94 15.16
CA LEU A 714 -7.80 -16.14 15.57
C LEU A 714 -7.53 -17.16 14.44
N ILE A 715 -8.20 -17.13 13.28
CA ILE A 715 -8.04 -18.16 12.24
C ILE A 715 -6.73 -18.03 11.45
N TRP A 716 -6.17 -16.83 11.35
CA TRP A 716 -5.07 -16.54 10.44
C TRP A 716 -3.79 -17.31 10.82
N ASP A 717 -3.48 -17.35 12.11
CA ASP A 717 -2.36 -18.08 12.69
C ASP A 717 -2.76 -19.54 13.08
N ARG A 718 -3.77 -20.18 12.47
CA ARG A 718 -4.10 -21.61 12.72
C ARG A 718 -3.51 -22.57 11.67
N PRO A 719 -3.27 -23.84 12.03
CA PRO A 719 -2.93 -24.89 11.06
C PRO A 719 -4.02 -25.11 9.99
N ASP A 720 -3.61 -25.65 8.85
CA ASP A 720 -4.48 -25.94 7.71
C ASP A 720 -5.73 -26.75 8.06
N ASP A 721 -5.62 -27.75 8.93
CA ASP A 721 -6.78 -28.59 9.31
C ASP A 721 -7.90 -27.77 9.97
N ASP A 722 -7.57 -26.74 10.75
CA ASP A 722 -8.55 -25.82 11.35
C ASP A 722 -9.15 -24.86 10.30
N LYS A 723 -8.31 -24.34 9.39
CA LYS A 723 -8.74 -23.50 8.26
C LYS A 723 -9.71 -24.28 7.36
N TRP A 724 -9.40 -25.53 7.04
CA TRP A 724 -10.26 -26.46 6.31
C TRP A 724 -11.55 -26.80 7.07
N ALA A 725 -11.49 -26.99 8.40
CA ALA A 725 -12.67 -27.28 9.19
C ALA A 725 -13.67 -26.12 9.21
N LEU A 726 -13.20 -24.87 9.36
CA LEU A 726 -14.03 -23.68 9.24
C LEU A 726 -14.68 -23.59 7.87
N LEU A 727 -13.88 -23.68 6.80
CA LEU A 727 -14.40 -23.61 5.43
C LEU A 727 -15.37 -24.75 5.10
N SER A 728 -15.13 -25.96 5.61
CA SER A 728 -16.03 -27.11 5.45
C SER A 728 -17.39 -26.87 6.13
N GLY A 729 -17.41 -26.29 7.34
CA GLY A 729 -18.65 -25.89 8.01
C GLY A 729 -19.39 -24.78 7.25
N LEU A 730 -18.66 -23.83 6.66
CA LEU A 730 -19.21 -22.75 5.85
C LEU A 730 -19.85 -23.28 4.54
N TRP A 731 -19.19 -24.24 3.88
CA TRP A 731 -19.65 -24.84 2.63
C TRP A 731 -20.79 -25.87 2.81
N GLU A 732 -20.89 -26.54 3.96
CA GLU A 732 -22.01 -27.46 4.23
C GLU A 732 -23.33 -26.71 4.52
N GLY A 733 -23.26 -25.44 4.93
CA GLY A 733 -24.42 -24.55 5.08
C GLY A 733 -24.77 -23.80 3.78
N ASP A 734 -24.00 -22.77 3.45
CA ASP A 734 -24.28 -21.83 2.34
C ASP A 734 -23.56 -22.20 1.02
N GLY A 735 -22.77 -23.27 1.04
CA GLY A 735 -22.04 -23.75 -0.13
C GLY A 735 -22.85 -24.71 -1.01
N SER A 736 -22.33 -24.94 -2.21
CA SER A 736 -22.89 -25.88 -3.16
C SER A 736 -21.81 -26.45 -4.07
N TRP A 737 -22.09 -27.61 -4.67
CA TRP A 737 -21.27 -28.19 -5.72
C TRP A 737 -22.15 -28.62 -6.90
N SER A 738 -21.60 -28.57 -8.12
CA SER A 738 -22.32 -28.99 -9.33
C SER A 738 -21.38 -29.51 -10.42
N LEU A 739 -21.93 -30.32 -11.35
CA LEU A 739 -21.22 -30.80 -12.54
C LEU A 739 -21.46 -29.88 -13.74
N VAL A 740 -20.40 -29.54 -14.47
CA VAL A 740 -20.46 -28.69 -15.65
C VAL A 740 -21.12 -29.44 -16.80
N GLN A 741 -22.37 -29.07 -17.13
CA GLN A 741 -23.15 -29.66 -18.23
C GLN A 741 -23.31 -31.20 -18.14
N GLY A 742 -23.18 -31.77 -16.94
CA GLY A 742 -23.18 -33.23 -16.73
C GLY A 742 -21.89 -33.94 -17.19
N GLY A 743 -20.86 -33.19 -17.58
CA GLY A 743 -19.54 -33.73 -17.92
C GLY A 743 -18.64 -33.95 -16.69
N PRO A 744 -17.40 -34.45 -16.88
CA PRO A 744 -16.48 -34.88 -15.82
C PRO A 744 -15.83 -33.71 -15.04
N SER A 745 -16.43 -32.51 -15.04
CA SER A 745 -15.90 -31.32 -14.37
C SER A 745 -16.83 -30.88 -13.25
N ALA A 746 -16.27 -30.62 -12.07
CA ALA A 746 -17.01 -30.09 -10.92
C ALA A 746 -16.69 -28.62 -10.67
N ILE A 747 -17.62 -27.92 -10.02
CA ILE A 747 -17.49 -26.56 -9.51
C ILE A 747 -17.94 -26.59 -8.04
N LEU A 748 -17.25 -25.84 -7.17
CA LEU A 748 -17.76 -25.45 -5.85
C LEU A 748 -18.12 -23.96 -5.88
N GLU A 749 -19.29 -23.59 -5.38
CA GLU A 749 -19.74 -22.20 -5.26
C GLU A 749 -20.24 -21.93 -3.84
N TYR A 750 -19.86 -20.78 -3.28
CA TYR A 750 -20.32 -20.25 -1.99
C TYR A 750 -20.81 -18.82 -2.19
N GLY A 751 -21.88 -18.41 -1.51
CA GLY A 751 -22.47 -17.06 -1.64
C GLY A 751 -22.61 -16.36 -0.30
N THR A 752 -22.25 -15.08 -0.22
CA THR A 752 -22.51 -14.25 0.97
C THR A 752 -22.89 -12.82 0.62
N VAL A 753 -23.56 -12.12 1.53
CA VAL A 753 -23.89 -10.68 1.44
C VAL A 753 -22.99 -9.80 2.32
N SER A 754 -22.00 -10.39 3.00
CA SER A 754 -20.93 -9.66 3.67
C SER A 754 -19.68 -9.60 2.78
N ALA A 755 -19.28 -8.38 2.39
CA ALA A 755 -18.03 -8.15 1.66
C ALA A 755 -16.80 -8.53 2.51
N GLU A 756 -16.84 -8.26 3.82
CA GLU A 756 -15.76 -8.56 4.77
C GLU A 756 -15.56 -10.07 4.97
N LEU A 757 -16.65 -10.85 4.98
CA LEU A 757 -16.56 -12.31 4.96
C LEU A 757 -16.08 -12.83 3.60
N ALA A 758 -16.58 -12.27 2.49
CA ALA A 758 -16.17 -12.70 1.15
C ALA A 758 -14.66 -12.50 0.93
N ASP A 759 -14.12 -11.35 1.32
CA ASP A 759 -12.69 -11.05 1.23
C ASP A 759 -11.85 -11.91 2.18
N GLY A 760 -12.32 -12.09 3.43
CA GLY A 760 -11.69 -13.00 4.38
C GLY A 760 -11.60 -14.45 3.85
N VAL A 761 -12.69 -15.00 3.31
CA VAL A 761 -12.71 -16.34 2.72
C VAL A 761 -11.83 -16.41 1.47
N LEU A 762 -11.77 -15.35 0.65
CA LEU A 762 -10.88 -15.27 -0.50
C LEU A 762 -9.39 -15.28 -0.13
N ARG A 763 -9.02 -14.66 1.01
CA ARG A 763 -7.66 -14.71 1.60
C ARG A 763 -7.37 -16.07 2.22
N LEU A 764 -8.28 -16.61 3.04
CA LEU A 764 -8.13 -17.90 3.70
C LEU A 764 -8.03 -19.07 2.70
N LEU A 765 -8.75 -19.01 1.58
CA LEU A 765 -8.57 -19.95 0.47
C LEU A 765 -7.18 -19.81 -0.18
N GLY A 766 -6.66 -18.58 -0.31
CA GLY A 766 -5.33 -18.34 -0.84
C GLY A 766 -4.21 -18.86 0.06
N ASP A 767 -4.38 -18.81 1.38
CA ASP A 767 -3.45 -19.43 2.35
C ASP A 767 -3.34 -20.94 2.14
N LEU A 768 -4.44 -21.59 1.74
CA LEU A 768 -4.58 -23.02 1.41
C LEU A 768 -4.26 -23.33 -0.07
N ASP A 769 -3.59 -22.40 -0.76
CA ASP A 769 -3.24 -22.46 -2.19
C ASP A 769 -4.44 -22.61 -3.17
N ILE A 770 -5.66 -22.25 -2.75
CA ILE A 770 -6.87 -22.29 -3.58
C ILE A 770 -7.11 -20.94 -4.26
N VAL A 771 -7.13 -20.94 -5.60
CA VAL A 771 -7.40 -19.75 -6.42
C VAL A 771 -8.89 -19.68 -6.79
N ALA A 772 -9.72 -19.20 -5.86
CA ALA A 772 -11.12 -18.93 -6.14
C ALA A 772 -11.31 -17.70 -7.06
N SER A 773 -12.39 -17.70 -7.84
CA SER A 773 -12.90 -16.53 -8.56
C SER A 773 -14.04 -15.88 -7.78
N GLN A 774 -14.19 -14.55 -7.87
CA GLN A 774 -15.31 -13.81 -7.30
C GLN A 774 -16.25 -13.30 -8.40
N ARG A 775 -17.56 -13.37 -8.14
CA ARG A 775 -18.58 -12.70 -8.95
C ARG A 775 -19.55 -11.95 -8.03
N ILE A 776 -19.69 -10.66 -8.26
CA ILE A 776 -20.65 -9.82 -7.54
C ILE A 776 -21.91 -9.64 -8.39
N GLY A 777 -23.09 -9.76 -7.80
CA GLY A 777 -24.36 -9.49 -8.47
C GLY A 777 -25.57 -9.57 -7.53
N ARG A 778 -26.70 -8.98 -7.93
CA ARG A 778 -27.95 -9.03 -7.14
C ARG A 778 -28.80 -10.23 -7.52
N THR A 779 -29.37 -10.87 -6.50
CA THR A 779 -30.47 -11.83 -6.67
C THR A 779 -31.81 -11.08 -6.58
N ALA A 780 -32.88 -11.63 -7.16
CA ALA A 780 -34.22 -11.03 -7.10
C ALA A 780 -34.82 -10.96 -5.68
N ARG A 781 -34.14 -11.51 -4.66
CA ARG A 781 -34.57 -11.52 -3.26
C ARG A 781 -33.73 -10.64 -2.34
N SER A 782 -32.60 -10.09 -2.81
CA SER A 782 -31.66 -9.31 -1.99
C SER A 782 -31.65 -7.84 -2.42
N THR A 783 -31.69 -6.94 -1.44
CA THR A 783 -31.45 -5.50 -1.63
C THR A 783 -29.96 -5.13 -1.63
N LYS A 784 -29.08 -6.05 -1.20
CA LYS A 784 -27.62 -5.93 -1.28
C LYS A 784 -27.05 -6.85 -2.36
N ASP A 785 -25.87 -6.50 -2.83
CA ASP A 785 -25.10 -7.35 -3.74
C ASP A 785 -24.66 -8.64 -3.03
N THR A 786 -24.66 -9.75 -3.75
CA THR A 786 -24.18 -11.06 -3.29
C THR A 786 -22.82 -11.35 -3.92
N HIS A 787 -21.86 -11.70 -3.08
CA HIS A 787 -20.51 -12.11 -3.46
C HIS A 787 -20.48 -13.63 -3.60
N TRP A 788 -20.38 -14.11 -4.83
CA TRP A 788 -20.25 -15.54 -5.15
C TRP A 788 -18.78 -15.88 -5.32
N LEU A 789 -18.27 -16.78 -4.48
CA LEU A 789 -16.92 -17.33 -4.56
C LEU A 789 -16.97 -18.69 -5.23
N ARG A 790 -16.17 -18.90 -6.26
CA ARG A 790 -16.21 -20.10 -7.10
C ARG A 790 -14.83 -20.72 -7.30
N ILE A 791 -14.73 -22.01 -6.99
CA ILE A 791 -13.56 -22.86 -7.20
C ILE A 791 -13.84 -23.76 -8.42
N SER A 792 -12.89 -23.88 -9.35
CA SER A 792 -13.01 -24.76 -10.53
C SER A 792 -11.65 -25.22 -11.06
N GLY A 793 -11.66 -26.31 -11.84
CA GLY A 793 -10.47 -27.00 -12.33
C GLY A 793 -10.13 -28.21 -11.47
N ALA A 794 -9.76 -29.34 -12.07
CA ALA A 794 -9.61 -30.63 -11.37
C ALA A 794 -8.70 -30.54 -10.13
N ASP A 795 -7.50 -29.98 -10.29
CA ASP A 795 -6.50 -29.88 -9.22
C ASP A 795 -6.96 -28.99 -8.05
N GLN A 796 -7.71 -27.92 -8.36
CA GLN A 796 -8.31 -27.05 -7.34
C GLN A 796 -9.41 -27.78 -6.55
N ILE A 797 -10.27 -28.56 -7.23
CA ILE A 797 -11.36 -29.31 -6.58
C ILE A 797 -10.83 -30.50 -5.78
N GLU A 798 -9.78 -31.18 -6.24
CA GLU A 798 -9.15 -32.28 -5.51
C GLU A 798 -8.51 -31.79 -4.21
N ARG A 799 -7.84 -30.63 -4.22
CA ARG A 799 -7.32 -30.01 -3.00
C ARG A 799 -8.44 -29.50 -2.09
N ALA A 800 -9.47 -28.87 -2.68
CA ALA A 800 -10.64 -28.38 -1.97
C ALA A 800 -11.70 -29.47 -1.67
N ILE A 801 -11.39 -30.77 -1.78
CA ILE A 801 -12.38 -31.85 -1.64
C ILE A 801 -13.04 -31.89 -0.26
N ARG A 802 -12.36 -31.34 0.77
CA ARG A 802 -12.88 -31.18 2.14
C ARG A 802 -14.12 -30.26 2.22
N LEU A 803 -14.34 -29.41 1.21
CA LEU A 803 -15.52 -28.54 1.08
C LEU A 803 -16.72 -29.24 0.43
N VAL A 804 -16.52 -30.42 -0.17
CA VAL A 804 -17.62 -31.27 -0.63
C VAL A 804 -18.13 -32.07 0.58
N PRO A 805 -19.46 -32.22 0.76
CA PRO A 805 -20.03 -33.06 1.81
C PRO A 805 -19.49 -34.49 1.76
N ASP A 806 -19.19 -35.11 2.90
CA ASP A 806 -18.57 -36.45 2.98
C ASP A 806 -19.28 -37.50 2.12
N ARG A 807 -20.63 -37.46 2.11
CA ARG A 807 -21.53 -38.30 1.31
C ARG A 807 -21.29 -38.23 -0.21
N ASP A 808 -20.81 -37.09 -0.70
CA ASP A 808 -20.68 -36.79 -2.13
C ASP A 808 -19.22 -36.90 -2.63
N ARG A 809 -18.22 -36.79 -1.74
CA ARG A 809 -16.77 -36.73 -2.08
C ARG A 809 -16.32 -37.84 -3.02
N ALA A 810 -16.69 -39.08 -2.76
CA ALA A 810 -16.29 -40.22 -3.58
C ALA A 810 -16.85 -40.13 -5.01
N GLY A 811 -18.09 -39.66 -5.17
CA GLY A 811 -18.72 -39.45 -6.47
C GLY A 811 -18.08 -38.29 -7.24
N VAL A 812 -17.75 -37.20 -6.56
CA VAL A 812 -17.06 -36.05 -7.16
C VAL A 812 -15.65 -36.43 -7.64
N LEU A 813 -14.85 -37.11 -6.81
CA LEU A 813 -13.52 -37.59 -7.19
C LEU A 813 -13.57 -38.59 -8.36
N ALA A 814 -14.50 -39.55 -8.32
CA ALA A 814 -14.71 -40.50 -9.42
C ALA A 814 -15.13 -39.80 -10.72
N THR A 815 -15.89 -38.71 -10.64
CA THR A 815 -16.30 -37.94 -11.81
C THR A 815 -15.13 -37.13 -12.39
N ILE A 816 -14.28 -36.55 -11.54
CA ILE A 816 -13.10 -35.78 -11.96
C ILE A 816 -12.03 -36.68 -12.58
N SER A 817 -11.85 -37.91 -12.09
CA SER A 817 -10.88 -38.87 -12.64
C SER A 817 -11.17 -39.30 -14.09
N LEU A 818 -12.40 -39.09 -14.58
CA LEU A 818 -12.79 -39.32 -15.97
C LEU A 818 -12.33 -38.20 -16.93
N GLN A 819 -11.68 -37.13 -16.45
CA GLN A 819 -11.13 -36.09 -17.32
C GLN A 819 -9.91 -36.58 -18.12
N ALA A 820 -10.10 -36.80 -19.42
CA ALA A 820 -9.01 -37.15 -20.35
C ALA A 820 -7.91 -36.07 -20.47
N ARG A 821 -8.21 -34.82 -20.09
CA ARG A 821 -7.23 -33.72 -20.02
C ARG A 821 -7.63 -32.75 -18.90
N ARG A 822 -6.72 -32.49 -17.97
CA ARG A 822 -6.88 -31.44 -16.96
C ARG A 822 -6.72 -30.07 -17.64
N ILE A 823 -7.72 -29.20 -17.49
CA ILE A 823 -7.74 -27.85 -18.07
C ILE A 823 -7.61 -26.85 -16.92
N ALA A 824 -6.51 -26.09 -16.92
CA ALA A 824 -6.31 -25.00 -15.97
C ALA A 824 -7.34 -23.87 -16.22
N PRO A 825 -7.90 -23.23 -15.17
CA PRO A 825 -8.77 -22.08 -15.33
C PRO A 825 -8.08 -20.90 -16.01
N THR A 826 -8.73 -20.29 -17.00
CA THR A 826 -8.12 -19.25 -17.87
C THR A 826 -7.95 -17.87 -17.23
N GLY A 827 -8.43 -17.67 -15.99
CA GLY A 827 -8.36 -16.38 -15.29
C GLY A 827 -7.08 -16.13 -14.49
N TYR A 828 -6.25 -17.15 -14.30
CA TYR A 828 -4.95 -17.05 -13.64
C TYR A 828 -3.89 -17.94 -14.32
N ARG A 829 -2.63 -17.69 -13.98
CA ARG A 829 -1.47 -18.54 -14.32
C ARG A 829 -0.68 -18.86 -13.05
N ARG A 830 -0.04 -20.03 -13.03
CA ARG A 830 1.03 -20.37 -12.09
C ARG A 830 2.32 -20.43 -12.88
N SER A 831 3.39 -19.90 -12.30
CA SER A 831 4.76 -20.21 -12.71
C SER A 831 5.24 -21.40 -11.88
N ASP A 832 6.10 -22.25 -12.45
CA ASP A 832 6.66 -23.38 -11.71
C ASP A 832 7.57 -22.84 -10.60
N GLY A 833 7.16 -23.00 -9.34
CA GLY A 833 7.87 -22.42 -8.19
C GLY A 833 7.75 -20.89 -8.07
N GLY A 834 6.63 -20.30 -8.48
CA GLY A 834 6.42 -18.85 -8.35
C GLY A 834 4.96 -18.44 -8.12
N PRO A 835 4.71 -17.13 -7.89
CA PRO A 835 3.40 -16.64 -7.48
C PRO A 835 2.30 -16.88 -8.53
N VAL A 836 1.05 -16.89 -8.06
CA VAL A 836 -0.12 -16.90 -8.95
C VAL A 836 -0.31 -15.52 -9.55
N TRP A 837 -0.52 -15.45 -10.85
CA TRP A 837 -0.79 -14.20 -11.57
C TRP A 837 -2.23 -14.21 -12.09
N THR A 838 -2.98 -13.12 -11.90
CA THR A 838 -4.31 -12.94 -12.53
C THR A 838 -4.31 -11.75 -13.47
N ARG A 839 -4.87 -11.94 -14.67
CA ARG A 839 -4.91 -10.88 -15.67
C ARG A 839 -5.90 -9.79 -15.29
N VAL A 840 -5.54 -8.53 -15.54
CA VAL A 840 -6.50 -7.42 -15.53
C VAL A 840 -7.61 -7.72 -16.55
N LYS A 841 -8.86 -7.42 -16.16
CA LYS A 841 -10.06 -7.61 -16.99
C LYS A 841 -10.63 -6.27 -17.41
N ARG A 842 -10.64 -5.29 -16.51
CA ARG A 842 -11.19 -3.95 -16.70
C ARG A 842 -10.56 -2.99 -15.71
N VAL A 843 -10.47 -1.73 -16.11
CA VAL A 843 -9.97 -0.60 -15.33
C VAL A 843 -11.00 0.51 -15.49
N ASP A 844 -11.61 0.94 -14.39
CA ASP A 844 -12.66 1.98 -14.38
C ASP A 844 -12.17 3.17 -13.54
N ARG A 845 -12.06 4.37 -14.15
CA ARG A 845 -11.82 5.62 -13.40
C ARG A 845 -13.14 6.14 -12.83
N HIS A 846 -13.15 6.59 -11.58
CA HIS A 846 -14.29 7.28 -10.98
C HIS A 846 -13.88 8.28 -9.90
N ARG A 847 -14.67 9.36 -9.78
CA ARG A 847 -14.56 10.33 -8.70
C ARG A 847 -14.67 9.67 -7.33
N PHE A 848 -13.74 9.99 -6.45
CA PHE A 848 -13.74 9.65 -5.03
C PHE A 848 -13.42 10.90 -4.21
N SER A 849 -13.89 10.93 -2.97
CA SER A 849 -13.58 11.97 -1.99
C SER A 849 -13.54 11.34 -0.59
N GLY A 850 -12.38 11.40 0.05
CA GLY A 850 -12.15 10.91 1.41
C GLY A 850 -10.69 10.53 1.64
N SER A 851 -10.41 9.86 2.76
CA SER A 851 -9.04 9.49 3.12
C SER A 851 -8.49 8.37 2.23
N VAL A 852 -7.26 8.56 1.77
CA VAL A 852 -6.39 7.54 1.15
C VAL A 852 -5.18 7.27 2.03
N TYR A 853 -4.62 6.07 1.92
CA TYR A 853 -3.68 5.46 2.86
C TYR A 853 -2.53 4.75 2.12
N SER A 854 -1.37 4.63 2.74
CA SER A 854 -0.27 3.80 2.25
C SER A 854 0.58 3.24 3.40
N LEU A 855 1.41 2.23 3.09
CA LEU A 855 2.31 1.55 4.03
C LEU A 855 3.74 1.55 3.50
N GLU A 856 4.71 1.82 4.37
CA GLU A 856 6.13 1.64 4.08
C GLU A 856 6.62 0.32 4.69
N VAL A 857 6.94 -0.65 3.83
CA VAL A 857 7.49 -1.96 4.20
C VAL A 857 8.94 -2.04 3.72
N PRO A 858 9.95 -1.79 4.56
CA PRO A 858 11.33 -1.69 4.11
C PRO A 858 11.85 -3.00 3.51
N GLY A 859 12.57 -2.90 2.39
CA GLY A 859 13.29 -4.02 1.77
C GLY A 859 12.43 -4.94 0.91
N SER A 860 11.14 -5.12 1.23
CA SER A 860 10.19 -5.63 0.23
C SER A 860 9.71 -4.49 -0.65
N HIS A 861 8.99 -3.53 -0.06
CA HIS A 861 8.16 -2.51 -0.72
C HIS A 861 6.82 -3.05 -1.28
N THR A 862 6.46 -4.31 -0.99
CA THR A 862 5.11 -4.89 -1.16
C THR A 862 4.24 -4.81 0.08
N PHE A 863 2.92 -4.88 -0.13
CA PHE A 863 1.99 -5.51 0.81
C PHE A 863 0.83 -6.22 0.07
N VAL A 864 0.15 -7.14 0.77
CA VAL A 864 -1.05 -7.83 0.29
C VAL A 864 -2.29 -7.03 0.67
N THR A 865 -3.07 -6.65 -0.35
CA THR A 865 -4.29 -5.86 -0.27
C THR A 865 -5.53 -6.67 -0.68
N THR A 866 -6.69 -6.02 -0.80
CA THR A 866 -8.01 -6.59 -1.10
C THR A 866 -8.01 -7.69 -2.15
N GLY A 867 -8.76 -8.74 -1.87
CA GLY A 867 -8.83 -9.94 -2.72
C GLY A 867 -7.51 -10.70 -2.77
N GLY A 868 -6.58 -10.47 -1.84
CA GLY A 868 -5.26 -11.10 -1.83
C GLY A 868 -4.34 -10.65 -2.97
N LEU A 869 -4.62 -9.50 -3.59
CA LEU A 869 -3.75 -8.88 -4.59
C LEU A 869 -2.49 -8.34 -3.91
N ILE A 870 -1.38 -8.37 -4.63
CA ILE A 870 -0.10 -7.82 -4.17
C ILE A 870 0.10 -6.43 -4.81
N SER A 871 0.43 -5.42 -3.99
CA SER A 871 0.60 -4.01 -4.37
C SER A 871 1.87 -3.41 -3.75
N HIS A 872 2.18 -2.14 -4.05
CA HIS A 872 3.47 -1.46 -3.80
C HIS A 872 3.31 -0.17 -2.95
N ASN A 873 4.36 0.27 -2.24
CA ASN A 873 4.47 1.53 -1.47
C ASN A 873 4.73 2.78 -2.36
N CYS A 874 4.99 3.98 -1.80
CA CYS A 874 5.03 5.24 -2.58
C CYS A 874 6.13 6.23 -2.13
N PHE A 875 7.20 6.46 -2.91
CA PHE A 875 8.18 7.55 -2.69
C PHE A 875 8.96 8.01 -3.96
N PRO A 876 9.51 9.25 -4.00
CA PRO A 876 10.19 9.82 -5.19
C PRO A 876 11.51 9.13 -5.60
N LYS A 877 11.68 8.93 -6.92
CA LYS A 877 12.64 7.96 -7.50
C LYS A 877 14.11 8.10 -7.07
N ASP A 878 14.77 9.26 -7.22
CA ASP A 878 16.23 9.36 -7.04
C ASP A 878 16.63 9.35 -5.56
N VAL A 879 15.81 10.00 -4.74
CA VAL A 879 15.97 10.05 -3.28
C VAL A 879 15.68 8.68 -2.67
N SER A 880 14.65 7.97 -3.18
CA SER A 880 14.39 6.57 -2.84
C SER A 880 15.56 5.67 -3.27
N ALA A 881 16.01 5.75 -4.52
CA ALA A 881 17.08 4.92 -5.05
C ALA A 881 18.40 5.08 -4.25
N LEU A 882 18.75 6.29 -3.78
CA LEU A 882 19.90 6.47 -2.90
C LEU A 882 19.66 5.93 -1.48
N LYS A 883 18.47 6.17 -0.89
CA LYS A 883 18.07 5.59 0.41
C LYS A 883 18.14 4.06 0.38
N GLN A 884 17.76 3.45 -0.73
CA GLN A 884 17.77 2.01 -0.92
C GLN A 884 19.14 1.46 -1.27
N LEU A 885 19.93 2.10 -2.14
CA LEU A 885 21.32 1.73 -2.37
C LEU A 885 22.12 1.74 -1.06
N ALA A 886 21.87 2.73 -0.20
CA ALA A 886 22.38 2.76 1.16
C ALA A 886 21.90 1.55 1.98
N GLY A 887 20.57 1.31 2.07
CA GLY A 887 20.00 0.17 2.78
C GLY A 887 20.52 -1.19 2.33
N ASN A 888 20.60 -1.42 1.01
CA ASN A 888 21.12 -2.61 0.35
C ASN A 888 22.63 -2.81 0.61
N SER A 889 23.38 -1.74 0.89
CA SER A 889 24.77 -1.82 1.37
C SER A 889 24.91 -2.04 2.89
N GLY A 890 23.80 -2.10 3.63
CA GLY A 890 23.76 -2.21 5.09
C GLY A 890 23.89 -0.87 5.84
N TYR A 891 23.76 0.27 5.14
CA TYR A 891 23.89 1.61 5.72
C TYR A 891 22.53 2.32 5.79
N HIS A 892 22.10 2.71 6.99
CA HIS A 892 20.83 3.43 7.17
C HIS A 892 21.03 4.96 7.05
N PHE A 893 20.46 5.56 5.99
CA PHE A 893 20.62 6.98 5.68
C PHE A 893 19.60 7.85 6.46
N GLN A 894 19.94 8.17 7.71
CA GLN A 894 19.07 8.93 8.62
C GLN A 894 18.64 10.31 8.08
N LEU A 895 19.61 11.14 7.65
CA LEU A 895 19.34 12.50 7.17
C LEU A 895 18.36 12.51 5.98
N LEU A 896 18.56 11.63 5.01
CA LEU A 896 17.72 11.56 3.82
C LEU A 896 16.29 11.07 4.13
N THR A 897 16.11 10.35 5.24
CA THR A 897 14.78 9.92 5.70
C THR A 897 13.99 11.13 6.24
N ALA A 898 14.57 11.92 7.16
CA ALA A 898 13.97 13.15 7.68
C ALA A 898 13.66 14.18 6.58
N VAL A 899 14.53 14.29 5.56
CA VAL A 899 14.32 15.16 4.38
C VAL A 899 13.02 14.84 3.63
N ILE A 900 12.65 13.56 3.53
CA ILE A 900 11.40 13.12 2.89
C ILE A 900 10.18 13.46 3.77
N GLU A 901 10.28 13.24 5.08
CA GLU A 901 9.19 13.50 6.04
C GLU A 901 8.81 14.97 6.12
N VAL A 902 9.79 15.86 6.29
CA VAL A 902 9.59 17.31 6.33
C VAL A 902 8.87 17.81 5.08
N ASN A 903 9.23 17.26 3.92
CA ASN A 903 8.62 17.62 2.66
C ASN A 903 7.12 17.26 2.57
N GLU A 904 6.70 16.08 3.03
CA GLU A 904 5.29 15.68 3.01
C GLU A 904 4.43 16.53 3.95
N LEU A 905 4.97 16.92 5.10
CA LEU A 905 4.31 17.81 6.05
C LEU A 905 4.13 19.22 5.48
N GLN A 906 5.08 19.69 4.67
CA GLN A 906 5.05 21.04 4.10
C GLN A 906 3.79 21.31 3.27
N LYS A 907 3.33 20.33 2.48
CA LYS A 907 2.12 20.41 1.67
C LYS A 907 0.84 20.66 2.49
N ARG A 908 0.80 20.20 3.75
CA ARG A 908 -0.36 20.37 4.64
C ARG A 908 -0.46 21.82 5.16
N ARG A 909 0.67 22.50 5.35
CA ARG A 909 0.72 23.87 5.95
C ARG A 909 0.01 24.92 5.10
N THR A 910 0.05 24.80 3.77
CA THR A 910 -0.68 25.68 2.83
C THR A 910 -2.18 25.71 3.10
N ILE A 911 -2.77 24.56 3.44
CA ILE A 911 -4.20 24.44 3.76
C ILE A 911 -4.51 25.08 5.11
N GLY A 912 -3.63 24.87 6.10
CA GLY A 912 -3.70 25.55 7.39
C GLY A 912 -3.71 27.08 7.27
N LYS A 913 -2.89 27.64 6.37
CA LYS A 913 -2.86 29.08 6.05
C LYS A 913 -4.18 29.59 5.46
N LEU A 914 -4.81 28.84 4.56
CA LEU A 914 -6.13 29.20 4.04
C LEU A 914 -7.22 29.13 5.12
N ALA A 915 -7.24 28.05 5.90
CA ALA A 915 -8.21 27.84 6.98
C ALA A 915 -8.10 28.89 8.11
N LYS A 916 -6.87 29.35 8.41
CA LYS A 916 -6.58 30.46 9.35
C LYS A 916 -7.34 31.74 9.00
N HIS A 917 -7.53 32.04 7.72
CA HIS A 917 -8.14 33.29 7.24
C HIS A 917 -9.60 33.13 6.80
N LEU A 918 -9.95 32.04 6.11
CA LEU A 918 -11.31 31.80 5.58
C LEU A 918 -12.21 31.04 6.57
N GLY A 919 -11.63 30.43 7.60
CA GLY A 919 -12.31 29.47 8.47
C GLY A 919 -12.55 28.14 7.75
N SER A 920 -13.81 27.77 7.58
CA SER A 920 -14.16 26.59 6.78
C SER A 920 -13.95 26.86 5.29
N LEU A 921 -13.32 25.92 4.59
CA LEU A 921 -13.10 25.97 3.15
C LEU A 921 -14.29 25.43 2.32
N VAL A 922 -15.34 24.96 2.99
CA VAL A 922 -16.54 24.40 2.34
C VAL A 922 -17.26 25.46 1.49
N ASN A 923 -17.44 25.16 0.20
CA ASN A 923 -17.95 26.07 -0.84
C ASN A 923 -17.12 27.34 -1.06
N ARG A 924 -15.85 27.38 -0.64
CA ARG A 924 -14.93 28.48 -1.00
C ARG A 924 -14.36 28.27 -2.39
N GLU A 925 -14.31 29.34 -3.18
CA GLU A 925 -13.67 29.34 -4.49
C GLU A 925 -12.17 29.60 -4.31
N ILE A 926 -11.33 28.57 -4.51
CA ILE A 926 -9.88 28.67 -4.33
C ILE A 926 -9.20 28.52 -5.69
N ALA A 927 -8.50 29.56 -6.12
CA ALA A 927 -7.68 29.55 -7.32
C ALA A 927 -6.29 28.98 -7.03
N LEU A 928 -5.79 28.03 -7.84
CA LEU A 928 -4.38 27.67 -7.88
C LEU A 928 -3.75 28.23 -9.16
N LEU A 929 -2.71 29.04 -8.99
CA LEU A 929 -1.89 29.52 -10.09
C LEU A 929 -0.62 28.67 -10.16
N GLY A 930 -0.49 27.90 -11.23
CA GLY A 930 0.56 26.90 -11.41
C GLY A 930 0.09 25.46 -11.22
N LEU A 931 0.38 24.62 -12.22
CA LEU A 931 0.14 23.18 -12.25
C LEU A 931 1.42 22.39 -12.48
N ALA A 932 2.33 22.88 -13.32
CA ALA A 932 3.66 22.30 -13.50
C ALA A 932 4.41 22.21 -12.17
N PHE A 933 5.31 21.23 -11.98
CA PHE A 933 6.03 21.11 -10.69
C PHE A 933 7.00 22.27 -10.41
N LYS A 934 7.32 23.04 -11.45
CA LYS A 934 8.14 24.27 -11.51
C LYS A 934 7.78 25.03 -12.82
N PRO A 935 8.16 26.30 -13.03
CA PRO A 935 7.89 26.99 -14.31
C PRO A 935 8.69 26.40 -15.48
N ASP A 936 8.33 26.83 -16.69
CA ASP A 936 8.95 26.51 -17.97
C ASP A 936 8.94 25.02 -18.39
N THR A 937 8.01 24.21 -17.86
CA THR A 937 7.80 22.81 -18.25
C THR A 937 6.32 22.46 -18.31
N ASP A 938 5.94 21.48 -19.14
CA ASP A 938 4.60 20.89 -19.19
C ASP A 938 4.43 19.68 -18.25
N ASP A 939 5.45 19.32 -17.47
CA ASP A 939 5.43 18.17 -16.56
C ASP A 939 4.70 18.44 -15.23
N VAL A 940 3.77 17.53 -14.92
CA VAL A 940 2.90 17.53 -13.73
C VAL A 940 3.06 16.26 -12.89
N ARG A 941 3.96 15.34 -13.27
CA ARG A 941 4.27 14.13 -12.48
C ARG A 941 4.84 14.56 -11.12
N GLU A 942 4.32 13.97 -10.05
CA GLU A 942 4.66 14.36 -8.67
C GLU A 942 4.46 15.85 -8.34
N ALA A 943 3.66 16.59 -9.11
CA ALA A 943 3.47 18.02 -8.88
C ALA A 943 2.61 18.29 -7.64
N THR A 944 3.10 19.20 -6.80
CA THR A 944 2.43 19.59 -5.55
C THR A 944 1.06 20.27 -5.79
N SER A 945 0.85 20.82 -6.99
CA SER A 945 -0.44 21.30 -7.50
C SER A 945 -1.54 20.24 -7.44
N LEU A 946 -1.28 19.03 -7.92
CA LEU A 946 -2.24 17.92 -7.92
C LEU A 946 -2.60 17.52 -6.49
N VAL A 947 -1.59 17.47 -5.61
CA VAL A 947 -1.78 17.14 -4.19
C VAL A 947 -2.55 18.23 -3.45
N LEU A 948 -2.30 19.51 -3.72
CA LEU A 948 -3.03 20.63 -3.12
C LEU A 948 -4.47 20.71 -3.63
N ALA A 949 -4.69 20.61 -4.95
CA ALA A 949 -6.03 20.61 -5.55
C ALA A 949 -6.91 19.51 -4.94
N ALA A 950 -6.38 18.29 -4.85
CA ALA A 950 -7.10 17.15 -4.29
C ALA A 950 -7.41 17.29 -2.79
N ARG A 951 -6.51 17.91 -2.02
CA ARG A 951 -6.74 18.15 -0.58
C ARG A 951 -7.74 19.28 -0.34
N LEU A 952 -7.66 20.38 -1.08
CA LEU A 952 -8.57 21.52 -0.95
C LEU A 952 -10.02 21.13 -1.30
N GLN A 953 -10.20 20.29 -2.32
CA GLN A 953 -11.49 19.68 -2.63
C GLN A 953 -11.97 18.73 -1.52
N GLY A 954 -11.07 18.02 -0.85
CA GLY A 954 -11.37 17.22 0.35
C GLY A 954 -11.89 18.07 1.52
N GLU A 955 -11.37 19.29 1.69
CA GLU A 955 -11.89 20.30 2.63
C GLU A 955 -13.18 21.00 2.15
N GLY A 956 -13.73 20.57 1.02
CA GLY A 956 -14.98 21.07 0.44
C GLY A 956 -14.86 22.34 -0.40
N ALA A 957 -13.65 22.76 -0.79
CA ALA A 957 -13.44 23.92 -1.65
C ALA A 957 -13.73 23.62 -3.12
N ASN A 958 -14.28 24.61 -3.83
CA ASN A 958 -14.36 24.64 -5.28
C ASN A 958 -13.00 25.12 -5.81
N VAL A 959 -12.20 24.18 -6.33
CA VAL A 959 -10.86 24.52 -6.82
C VAL A 959 -10.91 24.87 -8.31
N ARG A 960 -10.38 26.04 -8.64
CA ARG A 960 -10.07 26.48 -10.00
C ARG A 960 -8.57 26.46 -10.18
N VAL A 961 -8.10 26.11 -11.37
CA VAL A 961 -6.66 26.05 -11.65
C VAL A 961 -6.33 26.67 -12.99
N TYR A 962 -5.20 27.34 -13.06
CA TYR A 962 -4.63 27.85 -14.30
C TYR A 962 -3.12 27.61 -14.33
N ASP A 963 -2.62 27.23 -15.50
CA ASP A 963 -1.19 27.14 -15.81
C ASP A 963 -1.04 27.42 -17.32
N PRO A 964 -0.09 28.26 -17.73
CA PRO A 964 0.04 28.68 -19.13
C PRO A 964 0.45 27.55 -20.09
N VAL A 965 1.05 26.46 -19.57
CA VAL A 965 1.67 25.41 -20.39
C VAL A 965 1.14 24.02 -20.05
N ALA A 966 1.11 23.66 -18.75
CA ALA A 966 0.84 22.31 -18.29
C ALA A 966 -0.65 21.94 -18.20
N ALA A 967 -1.56 22.89 -18.45
CA ALA A 967 -3.01 22.70 -18.28
C ALA A 967 -3.58 21.51 -19.09
N ALA A 968 -3.06 21.25 -20.29
CA ALA A 968 -3.49 20.12 -21.12
C ALA A 968 -3.10 18.76 -20.50
N ASN A 969 -1.86 18.62 -20.06
CA ASN A 969 -1.34 17.41 -19.41
C ASN A 969 -1.98 17.17 -18.03
N ALA A 970 -2.29 18.25 -17.31
CA ALA A 970 -2.92 18.20 -16.00
C ALA A 970 -4.42 17.82 -16.03
N ALA A 971 -5.12 18.10 -17.13
CA ALA A 971 -6.58 18.04 -17.18
C ALA A 971 -7.17 16.67 -16.82
N GLU A 972 -6.51 15.56 -17.20
CA GLU A 972 -6.93 14.20 -16.81
C GLU A 972 -6.61 13.84 -15.36
N LEU A 973 -5.65 14.52 -14.72
CA LEU A 973 -5.16 14.20 -13.37
C LEU A 973 -5.85 15.01 -12.26
N LEU A 974 -6.45 16.14 -12.63
CA LEU A 974 -7.07 17.09 -11.70
C LEU A 974 -8.49 16.71 -11.23
N GLY A 975 -9.01 15.56 -11.69
CA GLY A 975 -10.26 14.83 -11.34
C GLY A 975 -11.27 15.49 -10.40
N GLY A 976 -11.66 16.73 -10.67
CA GLY A 976 -11.88 17.63 -9.53
C GLY A 976 -12.09 19.06 -9.94
N ALA A 977 -10.96 19.70 -10.28
CA ALA A 977 -10.84 21.13 -10.41
C ALA A 977 -11.33 21.62 -11.77
N ARG A 978 -11.80 22.86 -11.81
CA ARG A 978 -12.03 23.55 -13.07
C ARG A 978 -10.69 24.04 -13.60
N VAL A 979 -10.18 23.39 -14.64
CA VAL A 979 -9.12 23.96 -15.48
C VAL A 979 -9.71 25.17 -16.19
N CYS A 980 -9.16 26.35 -15.92
CA CYS A 980 -9.60 27.62 -16.47
C CYS A 980 -8.85 27.94 -17.75
N ALA A 981 -9.50 28.63 -18.68
CA ALA A 981 -8.92 28.96 -19.98
C ALA A 981 -7.92 30.14 -19.90
N SER A 982 -8.00 30.94 -18.84
CA SER A 982 -7.12 32.07 -18.57
C SER A 982 -6.98 32.31 -17.06
N VAL A 983 -6.01 33.13 -16.67
CA VAL A 983 -5.76 33.50 -15.27
C VAL A 983 -6.94 34.26 -14.66
N GLU A 984 -7.64 35.09 -15.44
CA GLU A 984 -8.81 35.86 -15.00
C GLU A 984 -9.99 34.95 -14.66
N ASP A 985 -10.24 33.90 -15.47
CA ASP A 985 -11.32 32.92 -15.21
C ASP A 985 -11.07 32.08 -13.94
N ALA A 986 -9.79 31.88 -13.58
CA ALA A 986 -9.42 31.27 -12.30
C ALA A 986 -9.66 32.21 -11.11
N LEU A 987 -9.40 33.52 -11.27
CA LEU A 987 -9.47 34.52 -10.21
C LEU A 987 -10.89 35.11 -9.99
N ASP A 988 -11.76 35.09 -10.99
CA ASP A 988 -13.09 35.70 -10.97
C ASP A 988 -13.98 35.12 -9.84
N GLY A 989 -14.18 35.90 -8.77
CA GLY A 989 -14.94 35.53 -7.59
C GLY A 989 -14.22 34.61 -6.62
N ALA A 990 -12.90 34.44 -6.73
CA ALA A 990 -12.13 33.60 -5.81
C ALA A 990 -12.11 34.19 -4.38
N ASP A 991 -12.33 33.35 -3.37
CA ASP A 991 -12.13 33.67 -1.94
C ASP A 991 -10.64 33.72 -1.56
N ALA A 992 -9.80 32.98 -2.28
CA ALA A 992 -8.34 33.06 -2.17
C ALA A 992 -7.64 32.57 -3.43
N VAL A 993 -6.41 33.02 -3.60
CA VAL A 993 -5.46 32.46 -4.57
C VAL A 993 -4.28 31.83 -3.85
N VAL A 994 -3.87 30.65 -4.30
CA VAL A 994 -2.62 30.01 -3.91
C VAL A 994 -1.68 30.05 -5.11
N LEU A 995 -0.52 30.69 -4.94
CA LEU A 995 0.55 30.55 -5.93
C LEU A 995 1.28 29.23 -5.67
N VAL A 996 1.19 28.31 -6.62
CA VAL A 996 1.75 26.96 -6.55
C VAL A 996 3.02 26.84 -7.40
N THR A 997 3.10 27.57 -8.50
CA THR A 997 4.26 27.56 -9.42
C THR A 997 4.54 28.97 -9.90
N GLU A 998 5.80 29.40 -9.76
CA GLU A 998 6.27 30.77 -9.96
C GLU A 998 6.47 31.16 -11.44
N TRP A 999 5.43 31.00 -12.26
CA TRP A 999 5.45 31.49 -13.65
C TRP A 999 5.59 33.03 -13.70
N PRO A 1000 6.48 33.59 -14.54
CA PRO A 1000 6.74 35.04 -14.59
C PRO A 1000 5.49 35.92 -14.77
N GLU A 1001 4.55 35.49 -15.61
CA GLU A 1001 3.30 36.19 -15.88
C GLU A 1001 2.45 36.47 -14.63
N PHE A 1002 2.60 35.68 -13.55
CA PHE A 1002 1.85 35.89 -12.31
C PHE A 1002 2.38 37.06 -11.48
N ALA A 1003 3.63 37.48 -11.68
CA ALA A 1003 4.18 38.71 -11.08
C ALA A 1003 3.71 39.96 -11.83
N ASP A 1004 3.49 39.86 -13.15
CA ASP A 1004 3.12 40.98 -14.03
C ASP A 1004 1.62 41.32 -14.02
N LEU A 1005 0.79 40.56 -13.28
CA LEU A 1005 -0.64 40.84 -13.12
C LEU A 1005 -0.87 42.19 -12.40
N ASP A 1006 -1.91 42.94 -12.80
CA ASP A 1006 -2.38 44.09 -12.04
C ASP A 1006 -3.09 43.64 -10.76
N TRP A 1007 -2.29 43.33 -9.75
CA TRP A 1007 -2.76 42.90 -8.44
C TRP A 1007 -3.62 43.98 -7.76
N ALA A 1008 -3.24 45.25 -7.86
CA ALA A 1008 -3.88 46.35 -7.13
C ALA A 1008 -5.22 46.80 -7.71
N GLY A 1009 -5.35 46.79 -9.05
CA GLY A 1009 -6.59 47.10 -9.77
C GLY A 1009 -7.36 45.84 -10.14
N GLU A 1010 -6.99 45.23 -11.28
CA GLU A 1010 -7.77 44.18 -11.93
C GLU A 1010 -7.99 42.95 -11.03
N VAL A 1011 -6.94 42.29 -10.54
CA VAL A 1011 -7.08 41.05 -9.75
C VAL A 1011 -7.91 41.29 -8.48
N LYS A 1012 -7.64 42.38 -7.76
CA LYS A 1012 -8.40 42.74 -6.56
C LYS A 1012 -9.88 43.01 -6.86
N SER A 1013 -10.20 43.57 -8.04
CA SER A 1013 -11.58 43.83 -8.45
C SER A 1013 -12.34 42.55 -8.84
N ARG A 1014 -11.63 41.50 -9.24
CA ARG A 1014 -12.17 40.19 -9.65
C ARG A 1014 -12.39 39.25 -8.46
N MET A 1015 -11.48 39.22 -7.49
CA MET A 1015 -11.56 38.32 -6.33
C MET A 1015 -12.69 38.72 -5.37
N ALA A 1016 -13.35 37.72 -4.76
CA ALA A 1016 -14.37 37.93 -3.72
C ALA A 1016 -13.75 38.33 -2.37
N THR A 1017 -12.57 37.81 -2.06
CA THR A 1017 -11.76 38.22 -0.90
C THR A 1017 -10.29 38.34 -1.33
N PRO A 1018 -9.60 39.44 -1.01
CA PRO A 1018 -8.21 39.65 -1.42
C PRO A 1018 -7.25 38.88 -0.49
N LEU A 1019 -7.24 37.55 -0.60
CA LEU A 1019 -6.34 36.66 0.14
C LEU A 1019 -5.38 35.94 -0.82
N VAL A 1020 -4.08 36.13 -0.60
CA VAL A 1020 -2.99 35.46 -1.32
C VAL A 1020 -2.23 34.55 -0.35
N VAL A 1021 -2.12 33.27 -0.70
CA VAL A 1021 -1.16 32.33 -0.09
C VAL A 1021 -0.07 32.05 -1.10
N ASP A 1022 1.07 32.69 -0.93
CA ASP A 1022 2.21 32.55 -1.82
C ASP A 1022 3.06 31.35 -1.41
N GLY A 1023 2.86 30.22 -2.09
CA GLY A 1023 3.59 28.98 -1.86
C GLY A 1023 5.04 28.97 -2.35
N ARG A 1024 5.54 30.07 -2.93
CA ARG A 1024 6.89 30.23 -3.49
C ARG A 1024 7.64 31.46 -2.99
N ASN A 1025 6.97 32.35 -2.25
CA ASN A 1025 7.46 33.69 -1.89
C ASN A 1025 7.96 34.48 -3.10
N PHE A 1026 7.19 34.45 -4.18
CA PHE A 1026 7.53 35.03 -5.48
C PHE A 1026 6.94 36.44 -5.68
N LEU A 1027 5.77 36.71 -5.12
CA LEU A 1027 5.04 37.96 -5.31
C LEU A 1027 5.54 39.05 -4.35
N ASP A 1028 5.34 40.32 -4.72
CA ASP A 1028 5.62 41.45 -3.84
C ASP A 1028 4.63 41.50 -2.66
N ARG A 1029 5.06 40.96 -1.52
CA ARG A 1029 4.35 40.96 -0.24
C ARG A 1029 3.93 42.36 0.21
N ASP A 1030 4.81 43.35 0.04
CA ASP A 1030 4.56 44.69 0.59
C ASP A 1030 3.65 45.47 -0.35
N GLY A 1031 3.89 45.40 -1.67
CA GLY A 1031 2.96 45.90 -2.69
C GLY A 1031 1.57 45.27 -2.59
N LEU A 1032 1.45 43.96 -2.34
CA LEU A 1032 0.16 43.29 -2.10
C LEU A 1032 -0.52 43.78 -0.82
N ARG A 1033 0.22 43.99 0.27
CA ARG A 1033 -0.33 44.52 1.54
C ARG A 1033 -0.77 45.98 1.41
N GLU A 1034 -0.01 46.81 0.71
CA GLU A 1034 -0.39 48.21 0.38
C GLU A 1034 -1.61 48.25 -0.54
N ALA A 1035 -1.68 47.35 -1.53
CA ALA A 1035 -2.87 47.10 -2.34
C ALA A 1035 -4.05 46.55 -1.51
N GLY A 1036 -3.86 46.19 -0.24
CA GLY A 1036 -4.91 45.77 0.68
C GLY A 1036 -5.29 44.29 0.57
N PHE A 1037 -4.36 43.43 0.20
CA PHE A 1037 -4.49 41.97 0.33
C PHE A 1037 -4.00 41.48 1.70
N THR A 1038 -4.64 40.43 2.19
CA THR A 1038 -4.04 39.54 3.19
C THR A 1038 -3.02 38.65 2.48
N TYR A 1039 -1.75 38.80 2.80
CA TYR A 1039 -0.65 37.98 2.27
C TYR A 1039 -0.09 37.05 3.35
N GLU A 1040 -0.07 35.75 3.04
CA GLU A 1040 0.70 34.70 3.72
C GLU A 1040 1.78 34.17 2.78
N GLY A 1041 3.04 34.25 3.17
CA GLY A 1041 4.13 33.54 2.49
C GLY A 1041 4.44 32.21 3.17
N ILE A 1042 5.47 31.52 2.72
CA ILE A 1042 6.07 30.41 3.47
C ILE A 1042 7.21 30.99 4.31
N GLY A 1043 7.05 31.03 5.63
CA GLY A 1043 7.99 31.68 6.56
C GLY A 1043 7.83 33.20 6.72
N ARG A 1044 6.68 33.78 6.29
CA ARG A 1044 6.47 35.24 6.11
C ARG A 1044 5.00 35.69 6.22
#